data_AF-A0A4X1SGZ0-F1
#
_entry.id   AF-A0A4X1SGZ0-F1
#
_cell.length_a   1.000
_cell.length_b   1.000
_cell.length_c   1.000
_cell.angle_alpha   90.00
_cell.angle_beta   90.00
_cell.angle_gamma   90.00
#
_symmetry.space_group_name_H-M   'P 1'
#
loop_
_entity.id
_entity.type
_entity.pdbx_description
1 polymer ?
#
loop_
_entity_poly.entity_id
_entity_poly.type
_entity_poly.pdbx_seq_one_letter_code
_entity_poly.pdbx_strand_id
1 'polypeptide(L)'
;MPNSRPRPRQGPRSGAGAAGRDELVSRSLQSAEHCLGAQDFGTAYAHYLLVLSLAPELKDDVKETFQYTLFRWAEELDALSRTQDLLGCYEQAMELFPDDEVICNSMGEHLFRMGFRDEAAGYFRKAVKLNPDFSDAKENFYRVANWLVERWHFIMLNDTKRNTIYNAAIQKAVCLGSKSVLDIGAGTGILSMFAKKAGAHSVYACELSKTMFELACDVVAANKMEAGIQLLHMKSLDIEIPKHIPERVSLVVTETVDAGLFGEGIVESLIHAWEHLLLQPKTKGENGNCEKYGKVIPASAVIFGMAVECAEIRRHHRVGIKDVAGICLPTNVKFQSPAYSSVDAEETVEPYTTEKMSRVPGGYLALTECFEIMTVDFNNLQELKSLATKKPDKIGIPVIKEGVLDAIVVWFELQLDDEHSLSTSPSEETCWEQAVYPVHDLADYWIKPGDQVMMEVSCQDCYLRIQSISVFSSDHEMDVGTSFTKSKDLLSLGNEAELCSALANLQTSTPDSAEQICVLESTEIALLNNVPYHEGFKMAMRKVLSSLTPEKLGQAMDTQCQNNEINCGSGQNDSEPFYVLDVSEGFSVLPIIAGALGQVKPYSSVEKDQHRITLDLISEANHFPKETLEFWLKHVEDESAVLQRPKSDKLWSIIILDVIEPSGLIQQEIMEKAAISRCLLQSGGKIFPQYVLMFGLLVESQTLVEESAVQGAERTLGFNIAPFINQFQVPIRVFLDLSSLPCIPLSQPVELLRLDLMTPYLNTSNREVKGQRLKK
;
A
#
# COMPACT_ATOMS: atom_id res chain seq x y z
N MET A 1 26.39 14.62 -86.32
CA MET A 1 27.81 14.27 -86.52
C MET A 1 28.67 15.31 -85.82
N PRO A 2 29.88 15.00 -85.28
CA PRO A 2 30.58 13.71 -85.29
C PRO A 2 31.17 13.22 -83.93
N ASN A 3 31.38 11.89 -83.84
CA ASN A 3 32.55 11.13 -83.35
C ASN A 3 33.09 11.31 -81.90
N SER A 4 33.58 10.30 -81.15
CA SER A 4 33.77 8.85 -81.37
C SER A 4 34.44 8.18 -80.13
N ARG A 5 34.15 6.88 -79.94
CA ARG A 5 34.91 5.77 -79.29
C ARG A 5 34.38 5.16 -77.98
N PRO A 6 34.41 3.82 -77.84
CA PRO A 6 33.70 3.07 -76.79
C PRO A 6 34.58 2.80 -75.55
N ARG A 7 33.97 2.71 -74.37
CA ARG A 7 34.57 2.13 -73.15
C ARG A 7 33.77 0.89 -72.73
N PRO A 8 34.44 -0.11 -72.13
CA PRO A 8 33.97 -1.50 -72.17
C PRO A 8 32.80 -1.73 -71.22
N ARG A 9 31.93 -2.68 -71.60
CA ARG A 9 31.03 -3.37 -70.68
C ARG A 9 31.87 -3.98 -69.55
N GLN A 10 31.86 -3.36 -68.36
CA GLN A 10 32.12 -4.09 -67.13
C GLN A 10 30.79 -4.66 -66.66
N GLY A 11 30.76 -5.99 -66.54
CA GLY A 11 29.65 -6.75 -65.99
C GLY A 11 29.38 -6.44 -64.51
N PRO A 12 28.41 -7.14 -63.91
CA PRO A 12 27.87 -6.77 -62.61
C PRO A 12 28.98 -6.83 -61.55
N ARG A 13 29.30 -5.68 -60.94
CA ARG A 13 30.00 -5.63 -59.65
C ARG A 13 29.05 -6.15 -58.58
N SER A 14 28.91 -7.46 -58.47
CA SER A 14 28.13 -8.12 -57.43
C SER A 14 28.95 -9.09 -56.55
N GLY A 15 30.29 -9.04 -56.61
CA GLY A 15 31.15 -10.01 -55.92
C GLY A 15 32.13 -9.47 -54.85
N ALA A 16 32.54 -8.19 -54.91
CA ALA A 16 33.56 -7.66 -53.98
C ALA A 16 33.00 -7.14 -52.65
N GLY A 17 31.74 -6.68 -52.62
CA GLY A 17 31.08 -6.21 -51.39
C GLY A 17 30.61 -7.34 -50.48
N ALA A 18 30.29 -8.52 -51.04
CA ALA A 18 29.85 -9.68 -50.27
C ALA A 18 31.01 -10.30 -49.46
N ALA A 19 32.17 -10.54 -50.10
CA ALA A 19 33.33 -11.12 -49.41
C ALA A 19 33.88 -10.25 -48.27
N GLY A 20 33.86 -8.91 -48.41
CA GLY A 20 34.28 -8.00 -47.34
C GLY A 20 33.26 -7.89 -46.21
N ARG A 21 31.96 -8.04 -46.51
CA ARG A 21 30.89 -8.12 -45.51
C ARG A 21 31.01 -9.40 -44.68
N ASP A 22 31.21 -10.55 -45.33
CA ASP A 22 31.34 -11.84 -44.65
C ASP A 22 32.58 -11.90 -43.74
N GLU A 23 33.71 -11.32 -44.19
CA GLU A 23 34.93 -11.20 -43.37
C GLU A 23 34.72 -10.27 -42.16
N LEU A 24 34.01 -9.15 -42.34
CA LEU A 24 33.69 -8.23 -41.24
C LEU A 24 32.73 -8.85 -40.22
N VAL A 25 31.72 -9.59 -40.67
CA VAL A 25 30.79 -10.33 -39.80
C VAL A 25 31.55 -11.37 -38.99
N SER A 26 32.39 -12.19 -39.63
CA SER A 26 33.18 -13.22 -38.95
C SER A 26 34.15 -12.64 -37.91
N ARG A 27 34.85 -11.54 -38.24
CA ARG A 27 35.72 -10.85 -37.27
C ARG A 27 34.93 -10.23 -36.12
N SER A 28 33.80 -9.59 -36.41
CA SER A 28 32.97 -8.95 -35.37
C SER A 28 32.37 -9.98 -34.42
N LEU A 29 31.98 -11.15 -34.93
CA LEU A 29 31.50 -12.26 -34.10
C LEU A 29 32.61 -12.79 -33.17
N GLN A 30 33.82 -13.02 -33.71
CA GLN A 30 34.97 -13.40 -32.88
C GLN A 30 35.32 -12.35 -31.83
N SER A 31 35.23 -11.06 -32.18
CA SER A 31 35.42 -9.97 -31.21
C SER A 31 34.34 -9.95 -30.14
N ALA A 32 33.07 -10.18 -30.50
CA ALA A 32 31.98 -10.29 -29.54
C ALA A 32 32.22 -11.42 -28.53
N GLU A 33 32.57 -12.62 -29.01
CA GLU A 33 32.88 -13.79 -28.17
C GLU A 33 34.10 -13.55 -27.26
N HIS A 34 35.15 -12.91 -27.79
CA HIS A 34 36.34 -12.57 -27.00
C HIS A 34 36.02 -11.55 -25.90
N CYS A 35 35.29 -10.47 -26.22
CA CYS A 35 34.85 -9.48 -25.25
C CYS A 35 33.96 -10.10 -24.18
N LEU A 36 33.06 -11.01 -24.57
CA LEU A 36 32.19 -11.73 -23.64
C LEU A 36 33.01 -12.58 -22.66
N GLY A 37 34.03 -13.29 -23.13
CA GLY A 37 34.96 -14.05 -22.28
C GLY A 37 35.78 -13.17 -21.34
N ALA A 38 36.04 -11.92 -21.73
CA ALA A 38 36.73 -10.91 -20.92
C ALA A 38 35.80 -10.15 -19.96
N GLN A 39 34.49 -10.46 -19.95
CA GLN A 39 33.46 -9.74 -19.19
C GLN A 39 33.32 -8.25 -19.58
N ASP A 40 33.69 -7.89 -20.82
CA ASP A 40 33.41 -6.57 -21.40
C ASP A 40 32.08 -6.62 -22.18
N PHE A 41 30.97 -6.57 -21.44
CA PHE A 41 29.64 -6.78 -22.00
C PHE A 41 29.19 -5.63 -22.91
N GLY A 42 29.58 -4.39 -22.62
CA GLY A 42 29.24 -3.23 -23.46
C GLY A 42 29.86 -3.31 -24.85
N THR A 43 31.14 -3.66 -24.95
CA THR A 43 31.81 -3.84 -26.25
C THR A 43 31.30 -5.08 -26.97
N ALA A 44 31.05 -6.18 -26.24
CA ALA A 44 30.45 -7.38 -26.80
C ALA A 44 29.07 -7.10 -27.40
N TYR A 45 28.22 -6.36 -26.69
CA TYR A 45 26.88 -5.95 -27.14
C TYR A 45 26.96 -5.14 -28.45
N ALA A 46 27.85 -4.15 -28.52
CA ALA A 46 28.06 -3.35 -29.73
C ALA A 46 28.50 -4.20 -30.94
N HIS A 47 29.39 -5.18 -30.73
CA HIS A 47 29.80 -6.10 -31.79
C HIS A 47 28.66 -7.02 -32.24
N TYR A 48 27.83 -7.53 -31.32
CA TYR A 48 26.64 -8.29 -31.70
C TYR A 48 25.62 -7.46 -32.48
N LEU A 49 25.36 -6.21 -32.10
CA LEU A 49 24.50 -5.30 -32.87
C LEU A 49 25.02 -5.09 -34.30
N LEU A 50 26.34 -4.94 -34.45
CA LEU A 50 26.97 -4.84 -35.77
C LEU A 50 26.80 -6.13 -36.58
N VAL A 51 27.00 -7.30 -35.96
CA VAL A 51 26.79 -8.60 -36.60
C VAL A 51 25.34 -8.75 -37.06
N LEU A 52 24.36 -8.48 -36.19
CA LEU A 52 22.94 -8.65 -36.48
C LEU A 52 22.38 -7.65 -37.50
N SER A 53 22.94 -6.43 -37.55
CA SER A 53 22.61 -5.45 -38.59
C SER A 53 23.23 -5.81 -39.95
N LEU A 54 24.44 -6.38 -39.95
CA LEU A 54 25.15 -6.79 -41.16
C LEU A 54 24.75 -8.17 -41.66
N ALA A 55 24.26 -9.09 -40.84
CA ALA A 55 23.90 -10.46 -41.23
C ALA A 55 22.67 -10.93 -40.43
N PRO A 56 21.46 -10.45 -40.79
CA PRO A 56 20.21 -10.83 -40.11
C PRO A 56 19.92 -12.34 -40.13
N GLU A 57 20.51 -13.09 -41.07
CA GLU A 57 20.41 -14.54 -41.16
C GLU A 57 21.04 -15.29 -39.97
N LEU A 58 21.95 -14.65 -39.22
CA LEU A 58 22.58 -15.24 -38.03
C LEU A 58 21.77 -15.04 -36.75
N LYS A 59 20.59 -14.41 -36.82
CA LYS A 59 19.77 -14.07 -35.66
C LYS A 59 19.51 -15.25 -34.75
N ASP A 60 19.12 -16.39 -35.32
CA ASP A 60 18.81 -17.60 -34.54
C ASP A 60 20.07 -18.23 -33.94
N ASP A 61 21.21 -18.14 -34.64
CA ASP A 61 22.48 -18.74 -34.20
C ASP A 61 23.07 -18.03 -32.98
N VAL A 62 22.92 -16.69 -32.90
CA VAL A 62 23.52 -15.87 -31.83
C VAL A 62 22.51 -15.40 -30.79
N LYS A 63 21.24 -15.81 -30.90
CA LYS A 63 20.13 -15.32 -30.07
C LYS A 63 20.42 -15.43 -28.58
N GLU A 64 20.74 -16.63 -28.11
CA GLU A 64 20.97 -16.91 -26.67
C GLU A 64 22.18 -16.12 -26.14
N THR A 65 23.27 -16.07 -26.92
CA THR A 65 24.48 -15.32 -26.55
C THR A 65 24.26 -13.81 -26.55
N PHE A 66 23.44 -13.30 -27.47
CA PHE A 66 23.06 -11.89 -27.52
C PHE A 66 22.19 -11.51 -26.32
N GLN A 67 21.17 -12.31 -26.00
CA GLN A 67 20.31 -12.13 -24.82
C GLN A 67 21.15 -12.08 -23.54
N TYR A 68 22.03 -13.07 -23.34
CA TYR A 68 22.93 -13.10 -22.19
C TYR A 68 23.80 -11.83 -22.11
N THR A 69 24.39 -11.41 -23.23
CA THR A 69 25.23 -10.21 -23.27
C THR A 69 24.43 -8.94 -22.95
N LEU A 70 23.21 -8.82 -23.50
CA LEU A 70 22.30 -7.71 -23.23
C LEU A 70 21.95 -7.63 -21.74
N PHE A 71 21.59 -8.75 -21.10
CA PHE A 71 21.18 -8.76 -19.70
C PHE A 71 22.33 -8.39 -18.77
N ARG A 72 23.53 -8.94 -19.00
CA ARG A 72 24.73 -8.59 -18.24
C ARG A 72 25.12 -7.13 -18.41
N TRP A 73 25.00 -6.59 -19.62
CA TRP A 73 25.24 -5.18 -19.86
C TRP A 73 24.18 -4.28 -19.22
N ALA A 74 22.91 -4.69 -19.24
CA ALA A 74 21.83 -3.98 -18.58
C ALA A 74 22.01 -3.95 -17.06
N GLU A 75 22.43 -5.05 -16.43
CA GLU A 75 22.79 -5.10 -15.00
C GLU A 75 23.91 -4.09 -14.66
N GLU A 76 24.95 -4.00 -15.48
CA GLU A 76 26.03 -3.02 -15.27
C GLU A 76 25.55 -1.57 -15.44
N LEU A 77 24.71 -1.30 -16.43
CA LEU A 77 24.13 0.04 -16.62
C LEU A 77 23.20 0.43 -15.48
N ASP A 78 22.42 -0.51 -14.95
CA ASP A 78 21.52 -0.30 -13.81
C ASP A 78 22.31 0.03 -12.54
N ALA A 79 23.38 -0.72 -12.26
CA ALA A 79 24.29 -0.46 -11.15
C ALA A 79 24.99 0.91 -11.23
N LEU A 80 25.19 1.43 -12.45
CA LEU A 80 25.73 2.76 -12.71
C LEU A 80 24.66 3.85 -12.79
N SER A 81 23.38 3.52 -12.54
CA SER A 81 22.22 4.41 -12.68
C SER A 81 22.12 5.07 -14.07
N ARG A 82 22.59 4.39 -15.13
CA ARG A 82 22.54 4.86 -16.52
C ARG A 82 21.25 4.43 -17.22
N THR A 83 20.12 4.84 -16.67
CA THR A 83 18.77 4.44 -17.09
C THR A 83 18.50 4.65 -18.58
N GLN A 84 18.87 5.80 -19.15
CA GLN A 84 18.58 6.11 -20.55
C GLN A 84 19.31 5.17 -21.52
N ASP A 85 20.56 4.83 -21.21
CA ASP A 85 21.36 3.93 -22.04
C ASP A 85 20.82 2.49 -21.95
N LEU A 86 20.36 2.09 -20.77
CA LEU A 86 19.73 0.79 -20.53
C LEU A 86 18.47 0.62 -21.39
N LEU A 87 17.55 1.58 -21.33
CA LEU A 87 16.32 1.54 -22.12
C LEU A 87 16.64 1.55 -23.63
N GLY A 88 17.62 2.37 -24.06
CA GLY A 88 18.07 2.40 -25.44
C GLY A 88 18.66 1.06 -25.94
N CYS A 89 19.32 0.30 -25.07
CA CYS A 89 19.78 -1.05 -25.40
C CYS A 89 18.60 -2.00 -25.65
N TYR A 90 17.59 -1.99 -24.76
CA TYR A 90 16.40 -2.83 -24.96
C TYR A 90 15.59 -2.42 -26.19
N GLU A 91 15.45 -1.12 -26.49
CA GLU A 91 14.79 -0.65 -27.71
C GLU A 91 15.46 -1.20 -28.98
N GLN A 92 16.80 -1.10 -29.06
CA GLN A 92 17.58 -1.66 -30.17
C GLN A 92 17.46 -3.19 -30.26
N ALA A 93 17.48 -3.87 -29.12
CA ALA A 93 17.31 -5.31 -29.06
C ALA A 93 15.91 -5.73 -29.57
N MET A 94 14.86 -4.97 -29.25
CA MET A 94 13.50 -5.22 -29.71
C MET A 94 13.27 -4.87 -31.18
N GLU A 95 14.02 -3.93 -31.76
CA GLU A 95 14.03 -3.73 -33.22
C GLU A 95 14.60 -4.95 -33.96
N LEU A 96 15.62 -5.58 -33.38
CA LEU A 96 16.24 -6.79 -33.95
C LEU A 96 15.40 -8.04 -33.69
N PHE A 97 14.80 -8.15 -32.51
CA PHE A 97 14.02 -9.31 -32.04
C PHE A 97 12.63 -8.88 -31.54
N PRO A 98 11.71 -8.47 -32.44
CA PRO A 98 10.42 -7.91 -32.05
C PRO A 98 9.46 -8.92 -31.41
N ASP A 99 9.66 -10.20 -31.69
CA ASP A 99 8.81 -11.32 -31.23
C ASP A 99 9.52 -12.18 -30.16
N ASP A 100 10.54 -11.63 -29.50
CA ASP A 100 11.25 -12.31 -28.41
C ASP A 100 10.59 -12.00 -27.06
N GLU A 101 10.03 -13.04 -26.45
CA GLU A 101 9.32 -12.94 -25.18
C GLU A 101 10.24 -12.61 -24.00
N VAL A 102 11.49 -13.06 -24.04
CA VAL A 102 12.45 -12.88 -22.93
C VAL A 102 12.91 -11.43 -22.88
N ILE A 103 13.28 -10.85 -24.02
CA ILE A 103 13.65 -9.43 -24.13
C ILE A 103 12.48 -8.53 -23.74
N CYS A 104 11.25 -8.87 -24.16
CA CYS A 104 10.06 -8.15 -23.74
C CYS A 104 9.87 -8.21 -22.21
N ASN A 105 9.99 -9.40 -21.61
CA ASN A 105 9.87 -9.55 -20.16
C ASN A 105 10.93 -8.75 -19.40
N SER A 106 12.20 -8.84 -19.80
CA SER A 106 13.29 -8.14 -19.13
C SER A 106 13.15 -6.61 -19.22
N MET A 107 12.71 -6.06 -20.36
CA MET A 107 12.38 -4.64 -20.47
C MET A 107 11.26 -4.24 -19.49
N GLY A 108 10.22 -5.07 -19.39
CA GLY A 108 9.14 -4.88 -18.42
C GLY A 108 9.63 -4.88 -16.97
N GLU A 109 10.57 -5.75 -16.60
CA GLU A 109 11.14 -5.81 -15.25
C GLU A 109 11.90 -4.54 -14.87
N HIS A 110 12.71 -4.00 -15.79
CA HIS A 110 13.43 -2.74 -15.55
C HIS A 110 12.45 -1.57 -15.42
N LEU A 111 11.45 -1.47 -16.31
CA LEU A 111 10.41 -0.44 -16.21
C LEU A 111 9.63 -0.54 -14.90
N PHE A 112 9.30 -1.76 -14.47
CA PHE A 112 8.60 -1.99 -13.21
C PHE A 112 9.44 -1.52 -12.00
N ARG A 113 10.73 -1.86 -11.98
CA ARG A 113 11.68 -1.38 -10.94
C ARG A 113 11.79 0.14 -10.91
N MET A 114 11.71 0.79 -12.06
CA MET A 114 11.73 2.26 -12.18
C MET A 114 10.37 2.91 -11.85
N GLY A 115 9.32 2.15 -11.57
CA GLY A 115 7.98 2.65 -11.26
C GLY A 115 7.06 2.88 -12.46
N PHE A 116 7.52 2.60 -13.70
CA PHE A 116 6.72 2.72 -14.93
C PHE A 116 5.81 1.51 -15.12
N ARG A 117 4.78 1.41 -14.27
CA ARG A 117 3.91 0.22 -14.16
C ARG A 117 3.05 -0.02 -15.40
N ASP A 118 2.47 1.02 -15.99
CA ASP A 118 1.61 0.89 -17.18
C ASP A 118 2.42 0.37 -18.39
N GLU A 119 3.60 0.95 -18.63
CA GLU A 119 4.51 0.52 -19.69
C GLU A 119 4.99 -0.92 -19.45
N ALA A 120 5.40 -1.24 -18.21
CA ALA A 120 5.83 -2.57 -17.83
C ALA A 120 4.76 -3.64 -18.13
N ALA A 121 3.50 -3.38 -17.77
CA ALA A 121 2.41 -4.29 -18.08
C ALA A 121 2.20 -4.51 -19.58
N GLY A 122 2.40 -3.48 -20.40
CA GLY A 122 2.35 -3.60 -21.86
C GLY A 122 3.36 -4.62 -22.37
N TYR A 123 4.60 -4.57 -21.87
CA TYR A 123 5.67 -5.51 -22.22
C TYR A 123 5.43 -6.91 -21.67
N PHE A 124 5.00 -7.05 -20.42
CA PHE A 124 4.65 -8.36 -19.86
C PHE A 124 3.48 -9.01 -20.61
N ARG A 125 2.42 -8.24 -20.94
CA ARG A 125 1.30 -8.74 -21.74
C ARG A 125 1.74 -9.16 -23.13
N LYS A 126 2.68 -8.42 -23.75
CA LYS A 126 3.27 -8.80 -25.04
C LYS A 126 4.04 -10.13 -24.92
N ALA A 127 4.88 -10.28 -23.90
CA ALA A 127 5.61 -11.52 -23.64
C ALA A 127 4.68 -12.73 -23.43
N VAL A 128 3.62 -12.58 -22.62
CA VAL A 128 2.60 -13.63 -22.40
C VAL A 128 1.83 -13.96 -23.70
N LYS A 129 1.59 -12.96 -24.56
CA LYS A 129 0.94 -13.19 -25.86
C LYS A 129 1.84 -13.95 -26.84
N LEU A 130 3.15 -13.66 -26.84
CA LEU A 130 4.14 -14.34 -27.67
C LEU A 130 4.33 -15.79 -27.22
N ASN A 131 4.44 -16.00 -25.90
CA ASN A 131 4.58 -17.32 -25.30
C ASN A 131 3.63 -17.48 -24.10
N PRO A 132 2.44 -18.06 -24.32
CA PRO A 132 1.47 -18.31 -23.26
C PRO A 132 1.92 -19.30 -22.19
N ASP A 133 3.06 -19.98 -22.34
CA ASP A 133 3.62 -20.88 -21.32
C ASP A 133 4.81 -20.28 -20.58
N PHE A 134 5.17 -19.02 -20.86
CA PHE A 134 6.27 -18.33 -20.18
C PHE A 134 5.86 -17.88 -18.77
N SER A 135 6.25 -18.68 -17.76
CA SER A 135 5.89 -18.47 -16.36
C SER A 135 6.34 -17.12 -15.80
N ASP A 136 7.58 -16.71 -16.08
CA ASP A 136 8.16 -15.48 -15.52
C ASP A 136 7.38 -14.24 -15.98
N ALA A 137 7.05 -14.17 -17.28
CA ALA A 137 6.23 -13.10 -17.82
C ALA A 137 4.81 -13.07 -17.25
N LYS A 138 4.21 -14.24 -16.96
CA LYS A 138 2.90 -14.28 -16.27
C LYS A 138 3.01 -13.77 -14.84
N GLU A 139 4.00 -14.25 -14.09
CA GLU A 139 4.22 -13.83 -12.70
C GLU A 139 4.47 -12.32 -12.62
N ASN A 140 5.33 -11.79 -13.48
CA ASN A 140 5.58 -10.36 -13.57
C ASN A 140 4.34 -9.57 -13.99
N PHE A 141 3.56 -10.07 -14.96
CA PHE A 141 2.29 -9.45 -15.32
C PHE A 141 1.32 -9.40 -14.13
N TYR A 142 1.21 -10.50 -13.37
CA TYR A 142 0.35 -10.57 -12.18
C TYR A 142 0.80 -9.62 -11.08
N ARG A 143 2.11 -9.49 -10.86
CA ARG A 143 2.69 -8.52 -9.92
C ARG A 143 2.30 -7.10 -10.29
N VAL A 144 2.37 -6.73 -11.57
CA VAL A 144 1.94 -5.41 -12.03
C VAL A 144 0.43 -5.25 -12.02
N ALA A 145 -0.34 -6.29 -12.35
CA ALA A 145 -1.79 -6.23 -12.41
C ALA A 145 -2.42 -5.77 -11.09
N ASN A 146 -1.84 -6.15 -9.94
CA ASN A 146 -2.24 -5.65 -8.62
C ASN A 146 -2.26 -4.13 -8.52
N TRP A 147 -1.34 -3.44 -9.20
CA TRP A 147 -1.23 -1.97 -9.16
C TRP A 147 -2.05 -1.25 -10.22
N LEU A 148 -2.44 -1.95 -11.30
CA LEU A 148 -3.11 -1.32 -12.43
C LEU A 148 -4.63 -1.34 -12.33
N VAL A 149 -5.17 -2.38 -11.70
CA VAL A 149 -6.60 -2.55 -11.50
C VAL A 149 -6.82 -2.79 -10.02
N GLU A 150 -7.56 -1.90 -9.40
CA GLU A 150 -7.91 -2.06 -8.01
C GLU A 150 -8.78 -3.30 -7.79
N ARG A 151 -8.53 -4.01 -6.69
CA ARG A 151 -9.16 -5.31 -6.43
C ARG A 151 -10.66 -5.20 -6.17
N TRP A 152 -11.11 -4.05 -5.64
CA TRP A 152 -12.53 -3.81 -5.36
C TRP A 152 -13.39 -3.82 -6.64
N HIS A 153 -12.84 -3.55 -7.83
CA HIS A 153 -13.58 -3.67 -9.09
C HIS A 153 -14.18 -5.07 -9.29
N PHE A 154 -13.47 -6.14 -8.91
CA PHE A 154 -13.97 -7.51 -9.02
C PHE A 154 -15.15 -7.76 -8.09
N ILE A 155 -15.06 -7.27 -6.86
CA ILE A 155 -16.09 -7.41 -5.83
C ILE A 155 -17.35 -6.64 -6.24
N MET A 156 -17.20 -5.39 -6.68
CA MET A 156 -18.31 -4.55 -7.11
C MET A 156 -19.01 -5.08 -8.37
N LEU A 157 -18.26 -5.63 -9.33
CA LEU A 157 -18.85 -6.24 -10.53
C LEU A 157 -19.59 -7.54 -10.21
N ASN A 158 -19.16 -8.26 -9.17
CA ASN A 158 -19.89 -9.42 -8.65
C ASN A 158 -21.09 -9.03 -7.76
N ASP A 159 -21.15 -7.80 -7.25
CA ASP A 159 -22.28 -7.29 -6.48
C ASP A 159 -23.51 -7.06 -7.38
N THR A 160 -24.30 -8.12 -7.49
CA THR A 160 -25.50 -8.12 -8.34
C THR A 160 -26.58 -7.20 -7.77
N LYS A 161 -26.64 -7.00 -6.44
CA LYS A 161 -27.62 -6.11 -5.80
C LYS A 161 -27.31 -4.67 -6.16
N ARG A 162 -26.05 -4.22 -5.98
CA ARG A 162 -25.56 -2.91 -6.43
C ARG A 162 -25.87 -2.67 -7.90
N ASN A 163 -25.45 -3.60 -8.77
CA ASN A 163 -25.64 -3.47 -10.22
C ASN A 163 -27.11 -3.35 -10.61
N THR A 164 -27.99 -4.13 -9.97
CA THR A 164 -29.44 -4.09 -10.24
C THR A 164 -30.05 -2.76 -9.85
N ILE A 165 -29.68 -2.23 -8.68
CA ILE A 165 -30.23 -0.97 -8.13
C ILE A 165 -29.75 0.23 -8.95
N TYR A 166 -28.47 0.31 -9.30
CA TYR A 166 -27.96 1.33 -10.21
C TYR A 166 -28.64 1.27 -11.58
N ASN A 167 -28.75 0.08 -12.17
CA ASN A 167 -29.43 -0.09 -13.45
C ASN A 167 -30.90 0.37 -13.37
N ALA A 168 -31.62 0.07 -12.29
CA ALA A 168 -33.01 0.50 -12.12
C ALA A 168 -33.14 2.03 -12.01
N ALA A 169 -32.30 2.68 -11.20
CA ALA A 169 -32.30 4.14 -11.04
C ALA A 169 -31.94 4.87 -12.35
N ILE A 170 -30.91 4.39 -13.05
CA ILE A 170 -30.50 4.93 -14.36
C ILE A 170 -31.63 4.72 -15.38
N GLN A 171 -32.22 3.53 -15.45
CA GLN A 171 -33.34 3.26 -16.35
C GLN A 171 -34.51 4.21 -16.09
N LYS A 172 -34.88 4.44 -14.83
CA LYS A 172 -35.94 5.38 -14.45
C LYS A 172 -35.62 6.79 -14.92
N ALA A 173 -34.42 7.31 -14.66
CA ALA A 173 -34.01 8.64 -15.09
C ALA A 173 -34.05 8.79 -16.62
N VAL A 174 -33.51 7.81 -17.36
CA VAL A 174 -33.49 7.82 -18.84
C VAL A 174 -34.90 7.71 -19.43
N CYS A 175 -35.79 6.91 -18.81
CA CYS A 175 -37.19 6.80 -19.22
C CYS A 175 -37.98 8.10 -18.98
N LEU A 176 -37.62 8.85 -17.92
CA LEU A 176 -38.24 10.14 -17.58
C LEU A 176 -37.73 11.33 -18.41
N GLY A 177 -36.77 11.10 -19.31
CA GLY A 177 -36.33 12.09 -20.30
C GLY A 177 -34.85 12.46 -20.25
N SER A 178 -34.07 11.93 -19.31
CA SER A 178 -32.62 12.19 -19.27
C SER A 178 -31.90 11.41 -20.38
N LYS A 179 -31.83 11.97 -21.60
CA LYS A 179 -31.28 11.29 -22.79
C LYS A 179 -29.81 11.57 -23.08
N SER A 180 -29.22 12.58 -22.43
CA SER A 180 -27.80 12.91 -22.51
C SER A 180 -27.16 12.66 -21.14
N VAL A 181 -26.21 11.72 -21.08
CA VAL A 181 -25.65 11.17 -19.84
C VAL A 181 -24.13 11.34 -19.83
N LEU A 182 -23.58 11.77 -18.70
CA LEU A 182 -22.15 11.72 -18.40
C LEU A 182 -21.91 10.77 -17.22
N ASP A 183 -21.05 9.78 -17.41
CA ASP A 183 -20.60 8.82 -16.41
C ASP A 183 -19.19 9.21 -15.93
N ILE A 184 -19.07 9.64 -14.68
CA ILE A 184 -17.81 10.10 -14.07
C ILE A 184 -17.20 8.94 -13.28
N GLY A 185 -15.94 8.59 -13.58
CA GLY A 185 -15.29 7.42 -12.98
C GLY A 185 -15.83 6.14 -13.60
N ALA A 186 -15.77 6.05 -14.93
CA ALA A 186 -16.49 5.02 -15.68
C ALA A 186 -16.04 3.59 -15.33
N GLY A 187 -14.81 3.39 -14.88
CA GLY A 187 -14.23 2.08 -14.59
C GLY A 187 -14.30 1.18 -15.83
N THR A 188 -15.16 0.16 -15.79
CA THR A 188 -15.39 -0.75 -16.94
C THR A 188 -16.41 -0.24 -17.96
N GLY A 189 -17.06 0.90 -17.70
CA GLY A 189 -18.15 1.46 -18.50
C GLY A 189 -19.52 0.81 -18.23
N ILE A 190 -19.67 0.04 -17.14
CA ILE A 190 -20.92 -0.67 -16.85
C ILE A 190 -22.13 0.27 -16.68
N LEU A 191 -21.95 1.42 -16.01
CA LEU A 191 -23.03 2.40 -15.81
C LEU A 191 -23.39 3.12 -17.11
N SER A 192 -22.38 3.49 -17.91
CA SER A 192 -22.56 3.95 -19.30
C SER A 192 -23.35 2.96 -20.16
N MET A 193 -23.06 1.67 -20.06
CA MET A 193 -23.79 0.63 -20.78
C MET A 193 -25.23 0.46 -20.25
N PHE A 194 -25.48 0.61 -18.95
CA PHE A 194 -26.85 0.68 -18.41
C PHE A 194 -27.62 1.85 -19.03
N ALA A 195 -27.04 3.06 -19.03
CA ALA A 195 -27.67 4.24 -19.61
C ALA A 195 -27.97 4.07 -21.10
N LYS A 196 -27.01 3.54 -21.87
CA LYS A 196 -27.20 3.32 -23.29
C LYS A 196 -28.26 2.25 -23.59
N LYS A 197 -28.27 1.14 -22.83
CA LYS A 197 -29.29 0.09 -22.94
C LYS A 197 -30.68 0.57 -22.52
N ALA A 198 -30.77 1.50 -21.57
CA ALA A 198 -32.00 2.16 -21.16
C ALA A 198 -32.58 3.13 -22.21
N GLY A 199 -31.83 3.41 -23.29
CA GLY A 199 -32.26 4.28 -24.38
C GLY A 199 -31.78 5.73 -24.26
N ALA A 200 -30.64 5.97 -23.61
CA ALA A 200 -29.94 7.25 -23.73
C ALA A 200 -29.44 7.44 -25.18
N HIS A 201 -29.59 8.66 -25.70
CA HIS A 201 -29.17 8.99 -27.06
C HIS A 201 -27.66 9.17 -27.12
N SER A 202 -27.13 9.99 -26.22
CA SER A 202 -25.71 10.31 -26.10
C SER A 202 -25.23 9.94 -24.70
N VAL A 203 -24.17 9.12 -24.64
CA VAL A 203 -23.51 8.75 -23.39
C VAL A 203 -22.04 9.12 -23.52
N TYR A 204 -21.55 9.88 -22.56
CA TYR A 204 -20.13 10.21 -22.41
C TYR A 204 -19.66 9.55 -21.12
N ALA A 205 -18.43 9.04 -21.09
CA ALA A 205 -17.84 8.50 -19.87
C ALA A 205 -16.40 9.00 -19.75
N CYS A 206 -15.97 9.38 -18.55
CA CYS A 206 -14.58 9.72 -18.31
C CYS A 206 -13.94 8.77 -17.29
N GLU A 207 -12.71 8.38 -17.57
CA GLU A 207 -11.88 7.51 -16.72
C GLU A 207 -10.46 8.08 -16.67
N LEU A 208 -9.89 8.16 -15.47
CA LEU A 208 -8.56 8.69 -15.23
C LEU A 208 -7.48 7.64 -15.47
N SER A 209 -7.71 6.40 -15.00
CA SER A 209 -6.75 5.32 -15.17
C SER A 209 -6.68 4.92 -16.64
N LYS A 210 -5.49 5.03 -17.24
CA LYS A 210 -5.25 4.60 -18.62
C LYS A 210 -5.63 3.14 -18.83
N THR A 211 -5.24 2.27 -17.90
CA THR A 211 -5.55 0.84 -17.94
C THR A 211 -7.07 0.60 -17.91
N MET A 212 -7.80 1.29 -17.02
CA MET A 212 -9.26 1.15 -16.95
C MET A 212 -9.96 1.75 -18.17
N PHE A 213 -9.47 2.87 -18.70
CA PHE A 213 -9.98 3.48 -19.93
C PHE A 213 -9.85 2.54 -21.14
N GLU A 214 -8.68 1.93 -21.34
CA GLU A 214 -8.45 0.95 -22.42
C GLU A 214 -9.34 -0.28 -22.24
N LEU A 215 -9.47 -0.77 -21.00
CA LEU A 215 -10.38 -1.87 -20.66
C LEU A 215 -11.84 -1.51 -20.96
N ALA A 216 -12.30 -0.31 -20.61
CA ALA A 216 -13.64 0.15 -20.91
C ALA A 216 -13.89 0.23 -22.42
N CYS A 217 -12.91 0.66 -23.21
CA CYS A 217 -12.99 0.66 -24.68
C CYS A 217 -13.23 -0.75 -25.21
N ASP A 218 -12.43 -1.73 -24.77
CA ASP A 218 -12.56 -3.13 -25.18
C ASP A 218 -13.92 -3.72 -24.76
N VAL A 219 -14.36 -3.46 -23.52
CA VAL A 219 -15.64 -3.92 -22.99
C VAL A 219 -16.82 -3.33 -23.77
N VAL A 220 -16.83 -2.02 -23.99
CA VAL A 220 -17.91 -1.32 -24.71
C VAL A 220 -17.99 -1.80 -26.17
N ALA A 221 -16.86 -2.00 -26.82
CA ALA A 221 -16.79 -2.53 -28.17
C ALA A 221 -17.29 -3.99 -28.24
N ALA A 222 -16.86 -4.84 -27.29
CA ALA A 222 -17.30 -6.24 -27.21
C ALA A 222 -18.81 -6.38 -26.97
N ASN A 223 -19.43 -5.40 -26.33
CA ASN A 223 -20.88 -5.32 -26.12
C ASN A 223 -21.61 -4.56 -27.25
N LYS A 224 -20.90 -4.14 -28.31
CA LYS A 224 -21.44 -3.46 -29.51
C LYS A 224 -22.10 -2.12 -29.22
N MET A 225 -21.53 -1.35 -28.29
CA MET A 225 -22.09 -0.07 -27.83
C MET A 225 -21.19 1.14 -28.16
N GLU A 226 -20.06 0.92 -28.84
CA GLU A 226 -19.07 1.93 -29.25
C GLU A 226 -19.64 3.14 -30.00
N ALA A 227 -20.65 2.94 -30.86
CA ALA A 227 -21.22 4.02 -31.66
C ALA A 227 -22.08 5.02 -30.86
N GLY A 228 -22.39 4.73 -29.59
CA GLY A 228 -23.25 5.57 -28.75
C GLY A 228 -22.72 5.87 -27.36
N ILE A 229 -21.49 5.44 -27.06
CA ILE A 229 -20.77 5.74 -25.82
C ILE A 229 -19.41 6.32 -26.22
N GLN A 230 -19.16 7.57 -25.87
CA GLN A 230 -17.86 8.22 -26.08
C GLN A 230 -17.06 8.18 -24.78
N LEU A 231 -15.99 7.39 -24.77
CA LEU A 231 -15.07 7.29 -23.64
C LEU A 231 -13.98 8.38 -23.74
N LEU A 232 -13.65 9.00 -22.62
CA LEU A 232 -12.66 10.07 -22.48
C LEU A 232 -11.60 9.68 -21.43
N HIS A 233 -10.33 9.62 -21.82
CA HIS A 233 -9.22 9.38 -20.89
C HIS A 233 -8.78 10.71 -20.27
N MET A 234 -9.47 11.14 -19.21
CA MET A 234 -9.20 12.40 -18.48
C MET A 234 -10.00 12.48 -17.18
N LYS A 235 -9.61 13.41 -16.29
CA LYS A 235 -10.43 13.75 -15.11
C LYS A 235 -11.68 14.52 -15.54
N SER A 236 -12.76 14.37 -14.78
CA SER A 236 -14.01 15.13 -14.98
C SER A 236 -13.79 16.65 -14.94
N LEU A 237 -12.84 17.10 -14.11
CA LEU A 237 -12.45 18.51 -13.93
C LEU A 237 -11.83 19.15 -15.18
N ASP A 238 -11.30 18.33 -16.09
CA ASP A 238 -10.63 18.81 -17.32
C ASP A 238 -11.58 18.80 -18.55
N ILE A 239 -12.83 18.38 -18.36
CA ILE A 239 -13.82 18.31 -19.44
C ILE A 239 -14.34 19.71 -19.77
N GLU A 240 -13.95 20.19 -20.94
CA GLU A 240 -14.48 21.43 -21.53
C GLU A 240 -15.58 21.21 -22.59
N ILE A 241 -16.55 22.14 -22.62
CA ILE A 241 -17.58 22.27 -23.68
C ILE A 241 -17.22 23.46 -24.59
N PRO A 242 -17.24 23.33 -25.94
CA PRO A 242 -17.66 22.15 -26.71
C PRO A 242 -16.52 21.19 -27.08
N LYS A 243 -15.31 21.37 -26.51
CA LYS A 243 -14.08 20.69 -26.96
C LYS A 243 -14.13 19.17 -26.83
N HIS A 244 -14.61 18.66 -25.68
CA HIS A 244 -14.64 17.22 -25.40
C HIS A 244 -16.04 16.63 -25.52
N ILE A 245 -17.05 17.38 -25.02
CA ILE A 245 -18.47 17.06 -25.19
C ILE A 245 -19.18 18.25 -25.86
N PRO A 246 -20.14 18.00 -26.76
CA PRO A 246 -20.72 19.06 -27.61
C PRO A 246 -21.62 20.03 -26.85
N GLU A 247 -22.33 19.55 -25.83
CA GLU A 247 -23.30 20.32 -25.06
C GLU A 247 -23.44 19.76 -23.64
N ARG A 248 -24.13 20.52 -22.78
CA ARG A 248 -24.39 20.13 -21.39
C ARG A 248 -25.31 18.90 -21.34
N VAL A 249 -25.06 18.03 -20.37
CA VAL A 249 -25.81 16.79 -20.18
C VAL A 249 -27.00 16.97 -19.24
N SER A 250 -28.01 16.11 -19.40
CA SER A 250 -29.20 16.08 -18.55
C SER A 250 -29.02 15.21 -17.29
N LEU A 251 -28.07 14.30 -17.31
CA LEU A 251 -27.80 13.38 -16.20
C LEU A 251 -26.30 13.18 -16.04
N VAL A 252 -25.82 13.32 -14.81
CA VAL A 252 -24.53 12.80 -14.39
C VAL A 252 -24.78 11.57 -13.53
N VAL A 253 -24.06 10.49 -13.83
CA VAL A 253 -23.97 9.31 -12.97
C VAL A 253 -22.53 9.25 -12.49
N THR A 254 -22.32 8.99 -11.21
CA THR A 254 -20.98 8.77 -10.65
C THR A 254 -21.00 7.64 -9.63
N GLU A 255 -19.86 7.00 -9.47
CA GLU A 255 -19.60 6.09 -8.37
C GLU A 255 -18.19 6.28 -7.80
N THR A 256 -17.66 7.50 -7.92
CA THR A 256 -16.37 7.88 -7.31
C THR A 256 -16.55 8.14 -5.81
N VAL A 257 -16.85 7.10 -5.05
CA VAL A 257 -17.08 7.15 -3.60
C VAL A 257 -16.19 6.12 -2.93
N ASP A 258 -15.64 6.44 -1.76
CA ASP A 258 -14.86 5.51 -0.95
C ASP A 258 -15.66 5.10 0.31
N ALA A 259 -15.03 4.39 1.25
CA ALA A 259 -15.67 4.00 2.52
C ALA A 259 -16.15 5.20 3.38
N GLY A 260 -15.45 6.35 3.28
CA GLY A 260 -15.81 7.61 3.93
C GLY A 260 -16.67 8.55 3.06
N LEU A 261 -17.23 8.04 1.96
CA LEU A 261 -18.01 8.74 0.94
C LEU A 261 -17.23 9.76 0.09
N PHE A 262 -16.42 10.62 0.69
CA PHE A 262 -15.84 11.78 0.02
C PHE A 262 -14.40 11.61 -0.50
N GLY A 263 -13.68 10.56 -0.06
CA GLY A 263 -12.24 10.39 -0.28
C GLY A 263 -11.81 10.23 -1.74
N GLU A 264 -12.74 9.92 -2.66
CA GLU A 264 -12.50 9.87 -4.11
C GLU A 264 -12.87 11.18 -4.84
N GLY A 265 -13.12 12.28 -4.11
CA GLY A 265 -13.32 13.61 -4.71
C GLY A 265 -14.67 13.78 -5.42
N ILE A 266 -15.72 13.12 -4.93
CA ILE A 266 -17.09 13.28 -5.45
C ILE A 266 -17.57 14.72 -5.38
N VAL A 267 -17.22 15.46 -4.32
CA VAL A 267 -17.70 16.83 -4.09
C VAL A 267 -17.13 17.77 -5.15
N GLU A 268 -15.81 17.77 -5.36
CA GLU A 268 -15.20 18.64 -6.38
C GLU A 268 -15.65 18.28 -7.79
N SER A 269 -15.75 16.97 -8.08
CA SER A 269 -16.24 16.46 -9.36
C SER A 269 -17.66 16.97 -9.67
N LEU A 270 -18.55 16.93 -8.69
CA LEU A 270 -19.93 17.37 -8.86
C LEU A 270 -20.08 18.89 -8.87
N ILE A 271 -19.28 19.64 -8.11
CA ILE A 271 -19.24 21.11 -8.21
C ILE A 271 -18.88 21.50 -9.65
N HIS A 272 -17.79 20.94 -10.19
CA HIS A 272 -17.38 21.21 -11.56
C HIS A 272 -18.46 20.79 -12.57
N ALA A 273 -19.05 19.60 -12.39
CA ALA A 273 -20.12 19.11 -13.26
C ALA A 273 -21.33 20.06 -13.26
N TRP A 274 -21.80 20.52 -12.11
CA TRP A 274 -22.91 21.48 -12.02
C TRP A 274 -22.58 22.82 -12.69
N GLU A 275 -21.37 23.33 -12.48
CA GLU A 275 -20.95 24.61 -13.03
C GLU A 275 -20.76 24.58 -14.55
N HIS A 276 -20.21 23.49 -15.10
CA HIS A 276 -19.70 23.46 -16.47
C HIS A 276 -20.39 22.45 -17.38
N LEU A 277 -20.86 21.31 -16.85
CA LEU A 277 -21.23 20.13 -17.65
C LEU A 277 -22.72 19.80 -17.62
N LEU A 278 -23.42 20.05 -16.51
CA LEU A 278 -24.84 19.76 -16.33
C LEU A 278 -25.72 20.90 -16.82
N LEU A 279 -26.91 20.57 -17.30
CA LEU A 279 -28.00 21.54 -17.45
C LEU A 279 -28.37 22.15 -16.09
N GLN A 280 -29.02 23.31 -16.11
CA GLN A 280 -29.44 24.01 -14.89
C GLN A 280 -30.35 23.09 -14.03
N PRO A 281 -30.28 23.19 -12.69
CA PRO A 281 -31.13 22.39 -11.81
C PRO A 281 -32.60 22.79 -11.97
N LYS A 282 -33.50 21.89 -11.57
CA LYS A 282 -34.94 22.10 -11.66
C LYS A 282 -35.39 23.34 -10.87
N THR A 283 -36.08 24.27 -11.51
CA THR A 283 -36.69 25.43 -10.84
C THR A 283 -38.04 25.06 -10.20
N LYS A 284 -38.35 25.64 -9.03
CA LYS A 284 -39.62 25.41 -8.32
C LYS A 284 -40.80 25.90 -9.18
N GLY A 285 -41.60 24.98 -9.71
CA GLY A 285 -42.83 25.27 -10.47
C GLY A 285 -42.94 24.55 -11.82
N GLU A 286 -41.86 23.97 -12.35
CA GLU A 286 -41.90 23.19 -13.58
C GLU A 286 -42.26 21.72 -13.30
N ASN A 287 -43.52 21.36 -13.56
CA ASN A 287 -43.97 19.97 -13.60
C ASN A 287 -44.02 19.50 -15.06
N GLY A 288 -42.97 18.83 -15.53
CA GLY A 288 -42.98 18.09 -16.80
C GLY A 288 -41.64 18.07 -17.55
N ASN A 289 -41.20 16.86 -17.92
CA ASN A 289 -39.99 16.46 -18.67
C ASN A 289 -38.62 16.76 -18.04
N CYS A 290 -37.89 15.70 -17.64
CA CYS A 290 -36.49 15.74 -17.20
C CYS A 290 -35.49 16.13 -18.32
N GLU A 291 -35.95 16.35 -19.55
CA GLU A 291 -35.11 16.73 -20.70
C GLU A 291 -34.48 18.13 -20.55
N LYS A 292 -35.01 18.99 -19.67
CA LYS A 292 -34.66 20.42 -19.61
C LYS A 292 -33.82 20.84 -18.40
N TYR A 293 -33.54 19.93 -17.48
CA TYR A 293 -32.76 20.22 -16.28
C TYR A 293 -31.74 19.13 -15.98
N GLY A 294 -30.69 19.50 -15.27
CA GLY A 294 -29.65 18.58 -14.83
C GLY A 294 -30.11 17.77 -13.63
N LYS A 295 -29.65 16.52 -13.55
CA LYS A 295 -29.80 15.65 -12.38
C LYS A 295 -28.51 14.87 -12.14
N VAL A 296 -28.24 14.51 -10.90
CA VAL A 296 -27.15 13.63 -10.48
C VAL A 296 -27.71 12.33 -9.90
N ILE A 297 -27.06 11.21 -10.20
CA ILE A 297 -27.18 9.92 -9.50
C ILE A 297 -25.77 9.57 -8.96
N PRO A 298 -25.59 9.33 -7.65
CA PRO A 298 -26.59 9.38 -6.57
C PRO A 298 -27.22 10.78 -6.39
N ALA A 299 -28.47 10.82 -5.92
CA ALA A 299 -29.17 12.07 -5.67
C ALA A 299 -28.74 12.74 -4.36
N SER A 300 -28.53 11.95 -3.31
CA SER A 300 -28.08 12.41 -1.98
C SER A 300 -27.41 11.26 -1.22
N ALA A 301 -26.80 11.58 -0.08
CA ALA A 301 -26.30 10.58 0.86
C ALA A 301 -26.57 10.97 2.32
N VAL A 302 -26.68 9.96 3.17
CA VAL A 302 -26.74 10.11 4.63
C VAL A 302 -25.56 9.34 5.24
N ILE A 303 -24.74 10.00 6.05
CA ILE A 303 -23.60 9.39 6.71
C ILE A 303 -24.00 9.05 8.15
N PHE A 304 -23.67 7.84 8.58
CA PHE A 304 -23.97 7.31 9.90
C PHE A 304 -22.69 6.95 10.67
N GLY A 305 -22.76 7.03 11.99
CA GLY A 305 -21.68 6.67 12.90
C GLY A 305 -22.14 5.74 14.02
N MET A 306 -21.19 5.00 14.58
CA MET A 306 -21.34 4.21 15.80
C MET A 306 -20.02 4.16 16.56
N ALA A 307 -20.05 4.45 17.86
CA ALA A 307 -18.90 4.22 18.72
C ALA A 307 -18.81 2.74 19.10
N VAL A 308 -17.61 2.15 18.95
CA VAL A 308 -17.41 0.71 19.16
C VAL A 308 -16.24 0.39 20.06
N GLU A 309 -16.35 -0.75 20.73
CA GLU A 309 -15.22 -1.52 21.25
C GLU A 309 -14.80 -2.57 20.22
N CYS A 310 -13.53 -2.58 19.83
CA CYS A 310 -12.95 -3.54 18.92
C CYS A 310 -11.45 -3.68 19.21
N ALA A 311 -11.07 -4.80 19.84
CA ALA A 311 -9.68 -5.06 20.22
C ALA A 311 -8.74 -5.17 19.00
N GLU A 312 -9.27 -5.56 17.85
CA GLU A 312 -8.52 -5.65 16.60
C GLU A 312 -8.12 -4.28 16.07
N ILE A 313 -9.02 -3.30 16.09
CA ILE A 313 -8.69 -1.90 15.78
C ILE A 313 -7.74 -1.36 16.85
N ARG A 314 -8.03 -1.61 18.13
CA ARG A 314 -7.19 -1.16 19.26
C ARG A 314 -5.73 -1.57 19.09
N ARG A 315 -5.46 -2.84 18.74
CA ARG A 315 -4.09 -3.36 18.64
C ARG A 315 -3.27 -2.75 17.51
N HIS A 316 -3.90 -2.16 16.49
CA HIS A 316 -3.24 -1.50 15.36
C HIS A 316 -3.06 0.00 15.53
N HIS A 317 -3.80 0.61 16.45
CA HIS A 317 -3.86 2.07 16.59
C HIS A 317 -3.42 2.58 17.96
N ARG A 318 -3.25 1.69 18.94
CA ARG A 318 -2.90 2.04 20.31
C ARG A 318 -1.93 1.02 20.92
N VAL A 319 -0.82 1.49 21.46
CA VAL A 319 0.07 0.64 22.28
C VAL A 319 -0.58 0.41 23.64
N GLY A 320 -1.02 -0.83 23.90
CA GLY A 320 -1.79 -1.21 25.08
C GLY A 320 -0.94 -1.67 26.27
N ILE A 321 0.39 -1.65 26.14
CA ILE A 321 1.33 -2.19 27.12
C ILE A 321 2.31 -1.12 27.60
N LYS A 322 2.66 -1.17 28.89
CA LYS A 322 3.70 -0.31 29.49
C LYS A 322 5.05 -1.03 29.61
N ASP A 323 5.02 -2.35 29.66
CA ASP A 323 6.19 -3.20 29.74
C ASP A 323 6.06 -4.33 28.72
N VAL A 324 7.15 -4.62 28.01
CA VAL A 324 7.21 -5.70 27.01
C VAL A 324 8.53 -6.43 27.14
N ALA A 325 8.51 -7.76 27.25
CA ALA A 325 9.74 -8.56 27.33
C ALA A 325 10.79 -8.11 28.38
N GLY A 326 10.36 -7.47 29.46
CA GLY A 326 11.25 -6.96 30.52
C GLY A 326 11.89 -5.61 30.24
N ILE A 327 11.42 -4.88 29.21
CA ILE A 327 11.73 -3.47 29.00
C ILE A 327 10.48 -2.61 29.27
N CYS A 328 10.68 -1.43 29.85
CA CYS A 328 9.65 -0.44 30.12
C CYS A 328 9.55 0.54 28.94
N LEU A 329 8.32 0.83 28.49
CA LEU A 329 8.00 1.88 27.54
C LEU A 329 7.62 3.14 28.32
N PRO A 330 8.40 4.22 28.24
CA PRO A 330 8.22 5.35 29.13
C PRO A 330 7.05 6.23 28.72
N THR A 331 6.38 6.84 29.71
CA THR A 331 5.17 7.64 29.50
C THR A 331 5.40 8.96 28.76
N ASN A 332 6.64 9.43 28.69
CA ASN A 332 7.02 10.60 27.90
C ASN A 332 7.12 10.30 26.39
N VAL A 333 6.93 9.04 25.97
CA VAL A 333 6.80 8.65 24.57
C VAL A 333 5.35 8.30 24.29
N LYS A 334 4.71 9.04 23.39
CA LYS A 334 3.35 8.78 22.90
C LYS A 334 3.41 8.17 21.51
N PHE A 335 2.98 6.92 21.38
CA PHE A 335 2.87 6.23 20.10
C PHE A 335 1.51 6.51 19.46
N GLN A 336 1.51 6.92 18.19
CA GLN A 336 0.30 7.25 17.42
C GLN A 336 0.36 6.59 16.04
N SER A 337 -0.80 6.17 15.51
CA SER A 337 -0.91 5.67 14.13
C SER A 337 -1.03 6.82 13.12
N PRO A 338 -0.85 6.58 11.81
CA PRO A 338 -0.98 7.64 10.79
C PRO A 338 -2.38 8.25 10.71
N ALA A 339 -3.42 7.50 11.11
CA ALA A 339 -4.80 8.00 11.24
C ALA A 339 -4.97 9.09 12.33
N TYR A 340 -3.91 9.45 13.04
CA TYR A 340 -3.91 10.56 13.97
C TYR A 340 -3.90 11.90 13.21
N SER A 341 -5.01 12.61 13.28
CA SER A 341 -5.16 13.92 12.67
C SER A 341 -4.33 15.00 13.39
N SER A 342 -3.11 15.29 12.91
CA SER A 342 -2.47 16.58 13.20
C SER A 342 -2.95 17.64 12.20
N VAL A 343 -3.41 18.79 12.70
CA VAL A 343 -4.04 19.87 11.91
C VAL A 343 -3.04 20.61 11.00
N ASP A 344 -1.74 20.40 11.18
CA ASP A 344 -0.65 21.17 10.54
C ASP A 344 0.23 20.35 9.57
N ALA A 345 -0.13 19.10 9.25
CA ALA A 345 0.61 18.35 8.24
C ALA A 345 0.21 18.82 6.83
N GLU A 346 1.17 19.34 6.07
CA GLU A 346 1.00 19.76 4.67
C GLU A 346 0.61 18.60 3.72
N GLU A 347 0.62 17.36 4.20
CA GLU A 347 0.22 16.15 3.46
C GLU A 347 -1.20 15.71 3.85
N THR A 348 -2.06 15.56 2.84
CA THR A 348 -3.41 15.01 2.96
C THR A 348 -3.35 13.51 3.26
N VAL A 349 -3.03 13.13 4.49
CA VAL A 349 -3.15 11.75 4.97
C VAL A 349 -4.64 11.44 5.18
N GLU A 350 -5.09 10.29 4.70
CA GLU A 350 -6.47 9.82 4.89
C GLU A 350 -6.81 9.80 6.40
N PRO A 351 -7.92 10.42 6.82
CA PRO A 351 -8.23 10.60 8.24
C PRO A 351 -8.76 9.34 8.93
N TYR A 352 -8.89 8.24 8.21
CA TYR A 352 -9.45 6.97 8.67
C TYR A 352 -8.74 5.81 8.00
N THR A 353 -8.83 4.64 8.61
CA THR A 353 -8.58 3.36 7.92
C THR A 353 -9.90 2.79 7.39
N THR A 354 -9.83 1.77 6.55
CA THR A 354 -11.01 1.04 6.08
C THR A 354 -10.98 -0.38 6.59
N GLU A 355 -12.12 -0.88 7.05
CA GLU A 355 -12.24 -2.23 7.57
C GLU A 355 -13.58 -2.85 7.16
N LYS A 356 -13.55 -4.15 6.83
CA LYS A 356 -14.78 -4.94 6.66
C LYS A 356 -15.31 -5.39 8.02
N MET A 357 -16.02 -4.50 8.71
CA MET A 357 -16.47 -4.71 10.10
C MET A 357 -17.33 -5.97 10.31
N SER A 358 -18.05 -6.41 9.27
CA SER A 358 -18.79 -7.69 9.29
C SER A 358 -17.89 -8.93 9.45
N ARG A 359 -16.58 -8.80 9.21
CA ARG A 359 -15.57 -9.85 9.28
C ARG A 359 -14.35 -9.45 10.11
N VAL A 360 -14.42 -8.38 10.91
CA VAL A 360 -13.27 -7.98 11.73
C VAL A 360 -12.92 -9.10 12.74
N PRO A 361 -11.65 -9.53 12.83
CA PRO A 361 -11.22 -10.53 13.80
C PRO A 361 -11.65 -10.19 15.24
N GLY A 362 -12.19 -11.19 15.95
CA GLY A 362 -12.71 -10.99 17.31
C GLY A 362 -14.03 -10.22 17.40
N GLY A 363 -14.54 -9.67 16.29
CA GLY A 363 -15.76 -8.88 16.24
C GLY A 363 -15.64 -7.50 16.90
N TYR A 364 -16.78 -6.83 17.02
CA TYR A 364 -16.88 -5.53 17.68
C TYR A 364 -18.16 -5.46 18.53
N LEU A 365 -18.18 -4.50 19.44
CA LEU A 365 -19.31 -4.23 20.32
C LEU A 365 -19.76 -2.77 20.17
N ALA A 366 -21.04 -2.58 19.87
CA ALA A 366 -21.66 -1.26 19.84
C ALA A 366 -21.75 -0.66 21.26
N LEU A 367 -21.15 0.52 21.44
CA LEU A 367 -21.21 1.30 22.68
C LEU A 367 -22.27 2.40 22.62
N THR A 368 -22.67 2.80 21.42
CA THR A 368 -23.76 3.74 21.14
C THR A 368 -24.77 3.13 20.17
N GLU A 369 -25.97 3.70 20.09
CA GLU A 369 -26.85 3.48 18.93
C GLU A 369 -26.20 4.06 17.66
N CYS A 370 -26.74 3.67 16.50
CA CYS A 370 -26.45 4.34 15.24
C CYS A 370 -26.94 5.79 15.29
N PHE A 371 -26.10 6.74 14.85
CA PHE A 371 -26.46 8.15 14.77
C PHE A 371 -26.14 8.73 13.40
N GLU A 372 -26.95 9.71 12.96
CA GLU A 372 -26.67 10.49 11.74
C GLU A 372 -25.55 11.49 12.03
N ILE A 373 -24.53 11.47 11.18
CA ILE A 373 -23.40 12.40 11.22
C ILE A 373 -23.75 13.64 10.39
N MET A 374 -24.11 13.43 9.12
CA MET A 374 -24.49 14.49 8.21
C MET A 374 -25.26 13.95 7.00
N THR A 375 -25.94 14.87 6.32
CA THR A 375 -26.61 14.63 5.03
C THR A 375 -25.99 15.52 3.97
N VAL A 376 -26.01 15.06 2.72
CA VAL A 376 -25.54 15.81 1.56
C VAL A 376 -26.47 15.61 0.37
N ASP A 377 -26.97 16.71 -0.20
CA ASP A 377 -27.70 16.72 -1.47
C ASP A 377 -26.77 17.00 -2.65
N PHE A 378 -26.50 15.97 -3.45
CA PHE A 378 -25.65 16.06 -4.63
C PHE A 378 -26.29 16.86 -5.79
N ASN A 379 -27.58 17.17 -5.70
CA ASN A 379 -28.27 18.05 -6.64
C ASN A 379 -28.29 19.53 -6.19
N ASN A 380 -27.67 19.86 -5.07
CA ASN A 380 -27.63 21.23 -4.53
C ASN A 380 -26.21 21.82 -4.58
N LEU A 381 -25.90 22.56 -5.66
CA LEU A 381 -24.59 23.20 -5.85
C LEU A 381 -24.19 24.14 -4.69
N GLN A 382 -25.14 24.85 -4.08
CA GLN A 382 -24.82 25.77 -2.98
C GLN A 382 -24.39 25.01 -1.74
N GLU A 383 -25.02 23.86 -1.46
CA GLU A 383 -24.67 22.98 -0.36
C GLU A 383 -23.31 22.35 -0.57
N LEU A 384 -23.03 21.80 -1.75
CA LEU A 384 -21.71 21.23 -2.09
C LEU A 384 -20.58 22.24 -1.90
N LYS A 385 -20.75 23.47 -2.41
CA LYS A 385 -19.77 24.55 -2.20
C LYS A 385 -19.62 24.95 -0.73
N SER A 386 -20.69 24.82 0.04
CA SER A 386 -20.66 25.20 1.45
C SER A 386 -19.87 24.19 2.30
N LEU A 387 -19.77 22.92 1.91
CA LEU A 387 -19.06 21.86 2.64
C LEU A 387 -17.62 22.26 2.97
N ALA A 388 -16.87 22.76 1.98
CA ALA A 388 -15.49 23.21 2.15
C ALA A 388 -15.34 24.39 3.14
N THR A 389 -16.40 25.18 3.32
CA THR A 389 -16.40 26.36 4.21
C THR A 389 -17.17 26.14 5.51
N LYS A 390 -17.79 24.97 5.67
CA LYS A 390 -18.67 24.67 6.79
C LYS A 390 -17.84 24.61 8.06
N LYS A 391 -18.33 25.23 9.14
CA LYS A 391 -17.69 25.11 10.45
C LYS A 391 -17.89 23.69 10.96
N PRO A 392 -16.93 23.13 11.74
CA PRO A 392 -17.09 21.82 12.33
C PRO A 392 -18.36 21.74 13.19
N ASP A 393 -19.15 20.69 12.99
CA ASP A 393 -20.35 20.40 13.79
C ASP A 393 -19.95 19.64 15.05
N LYS A 394 -20.50 20.04 16.20
CA LYS A 394 -20.29 19.33 17.47
C LYS A 394 -21.44 18.36 17.70
N ILE A 395 -21.10 17.08 17.84
CA ILE A 395 -22.06 16.00 18.07
C ILE A 395 -21.78 15.37 19.43
N GLY A 396 -22.83 15.13 20.21
CA GLY A 396 -22.78 14.44 21.49
C GLY A 396 -23.72 13.24 21.50
N ILE A 397 -23.16 12.04 21.67
CA ILE A 397 -23.90 10.77 21.55
C ILE A 397 -23.93 10.05 22.91
N PRO A 398 -25.11 9.63 23.40
CA PRO A 398 -25.22 8.92 24.67
C PRO A 398 -24.70 7.48 24.55
N VAL A 399 -23.96 7.06 25.56
CA VAL A 399 -23.46 5.68 25.69
C VAL A 399 -24.60 4.78 26.16
N ILE A 400 -24.81 3.65 25.47
CA ILE A 400 -25.84 2.64 25.80
C ILE A 400 -25.26 1.40 26.46
N LYS A 401 -23.95 1.17 26.33
CA LYS A 401 -23.29 -0.02 26.84
C LYS A 401 -21.91 0.31 27.40
N GLU A 402 -21.55 -0.35 28.49
CA GLU A 402 -20.21 -0.24 29.07
C GLU A 402 -19.18 -0.99 28.22
N GLY A 403 -17.98 -0.43 28.10
CA GLY A 403 -16.89 -1.00 27.34
C GLY A 403 -15.74 -0.03 27.10
N VAL A 404 -14.77 -0.45 26.29
CA VAL A 404 -13.59 0.36 25.93
C VAL A 404 -13.81 1.02 24.58
N LEU A 405 -13.78 2.35 24.53
CA LEU A 405 -13.91 3.12 23.30
C LEU A 405 -12.65 2.97 22.42
N ASP A 406 -12.82 2.28 21.29
CA ASP A 406 -11.72 1.98 20.38
C ASP A 406 -11.80 2.79 19.09
N ALA A 407 -12.99 2.96 18.52
CA ALA A 407 -13.18 3.73 17.29
C ALA A 407 -14.59 4.28 17.14
N ILE A 408 -14.74 5.24 16.23
CA ILE A 408 -16.00 5.58 15.58
C ILE A 408 -16.01 4.90 14.21
N VAL A 409 -16.94 3.97 14.02
CA VAL A 409 -17.16 3.29 12.73
C VAL A 409 -18.21 4.07 11.96
N VAL A 410 -17.92 4.35 10.70
CA VAL A 410 -18.71 5.20 9.82
C VAL A 410 -19.08 4.44 8.55
N TRP A 411 -20.31 4.63 8.11
CA TRP A 411 -20.83 4.13 6.84
C TRP A 411 -21.86 5.12 6.30
N PHE A 412 -22.41 4.86 5.12
CA PHE A 412 -23.39 5.75 4.51
C PHE A 412 -24.50 4.98 3.78
N GLU A 413 -25.59 5.70 3.51
CA GLU A 413 -26.62 5.30 2.59
C GLU A 413 -26.69 6.29 1.42
N LEU A 414 -26.48 5.79 0.20
CA LEU A 414 -26.65 6.54 -1.04
C LEU A 414 -28.10 6.44 -1.48
N GLN A 415 -28.78 7.57 -1.56
CA GLN A 415 -30.07 7.65 -2.22
C GLN A 415 -29.84 7.89 -3.71
N LEU A 416 -30.12 6.91 -4.57
CA LEU A 416 -29.94 7.06 -6.03
C LEU A 416 -31.08 7.87 -6.66
N ASP A 417 -32.31 7.60 -6.21
CA ASP A 417 -33.53 8.35 -6.50
C ASP A 417 -34.57 8.13 -5.40
N ASP A 418 -35.80 8.62 -5.56
CA ASP A 418 -36.85 8.51 -4.53
C ASP A 418 -37.25 7.07 -4.11
N GLU A 419 -36.86 6.04 -4.86
CA GLU A 419 -37.24 4.63 -4.63
C GLU A 419 -36.05 3.71 -4.37
N HIS A 420 -34.84 4.11 -4.77
CA HIS A 420 -33.67 3.24 -4.79
C HIS A 420 -32.55 3.80 -3.91
N SER A 421 -32.07 2.99 -2.95
CA SER A 421 -30.91 3.31 -2.11
C SER A 421 -29.92 2.15 -1.99
N LEU A 422 -28.68 2.49 -1.63
CA LEU A 422 -27.58 1.56 -1.36
C LEU A 422 -26.94 1.90 -0.02
N SER A 423 -26.79 0.91 0.86
CA SER A 423 -26.20 1.07 2.18
C SER A 423 -24.85 0.36 2.26
N THR A 424 -23.88 1.01 2.91
CA THR A 424 -22.58 0.42 3.26
C THR A 424 -22.53 -0.02 4.73
N SER A 425 -23.69 -0.16 5.38
CA SER A 425 -23.80 -0.60 6.77
C SER A 425 -23.12 -1.95 6.99
N PRO A 426 -22.41 -2.13 8.13
CA PRO A 426 -21.82 -3.43 8.48
C PRO A 426 -22.87 -4.52 8.74
N SER A 427 -24.15 -4.14 8.87
CA SER A 427 -25.27 -5.08 9.00
C SER A 427 -25.73 -5.67 7.67
N GLU A 428 -25.26 -5.14 6.55
CA GLU A 428 -25.59 -5.61 5.21
C GLU A 428 -24.45 -6.40 4.56
N GLU A 429 -24.81 -7.33 3.67
CA GLU A 429 -23.83 -7.95 2.78
C GLU A 429 -23.52 -6.97 1.65
N THR A 430 -22.40 -6.27 1.78
CA THR A 430 -21.95 -5.23 0.85
C THR A 430 -20.52 -5.50 0.35
N CYS A 431 -20.24 -5.01 -0.86
CA CYS A 431 -18.89 -4.97 -1.41
C CYS A 431 -18.00 -3.93 -0.72
N TRP A 432 -18.60 -2.92 -0.07
CA TRP A 432 -17.89 -1.82 0.59
C TRP A 432 -17.35 -2.18 1.97
N GLU A 433 -16.28 -1.50 2.33
CA GLU A 433 -15.76 -1.43 3.69
C GLU A 433 -16.35 -0.23 4.44
N GLN A 434 -16.11 -0.15 5.74
CA GLN A 434 -16.53 0.95 6.59
C GLN A 434 -15.32 1.82 6.93
N ALA A 435 -15.51 3.14 6.99
CA ALA A 435 -14.48 4.06 7.46
C ALA A 435 -14.35 3.94 8.99
N VAL A 436 -13.12 3.80 9.48
CA VAL A 436 -12.81 3.61 10.89
C VAL A 436 -11.96 4.77 11.37
N TYR A 437 -12.49 5.53 12.33
CA TYR A 437 -11.78 6.61 13.01
C TYR A 437 -11.33 6.10 14.39
N PRO A 438 -10.05 5.69 14.54
CA PRO A 438 -9.58 5.17 15.81
C PRO A 438 -9.56 6.28 16.87
N VAL A 439 -9.93 5.93 18.10
CA VAL A 439 -9.93 6.88 19.22
C VAL A 439 -8.55 6.89 19.87
N HIS A 440 -7.96 8.09 19.94
CA HIS A 440 -6.64 8.34 20.49
C HIS A 440 -6.70 9.35 21.66
N ASP A 441 -5.62 9.43 22.43
CA ASP A 441 -5.34 10.46 23.43
C ASP A 441 -6.40 10.70 24.52
N LEU A 442 -7.20 9.69 24.86
CA LEU A 442 -8.06 9.75 26.04
C LEU A 442 -7.29 9.38 27.31
N ALA A 443 -7.58 10.09 28.40
CA ALA A 443 -7.05 9.75 29.73
C ALA A 443 -7.61 8.41 30.23
N ASP A 444 -8.88 8.14 29.93
CA ASP A 444 -9.54 6.86 30.14
C ASP A 444 -10.40 6.53 28.93
N TYR A 445 -10.26 5.30 28.42
CA TYR A 445 -11.04 4.80 27.29
C TYR A 445 -12.26 4.01 27.75
N TRP A 446 -12.37 3.71 29.04
CA TRP A 446 -13.53 3.03 29.60
C TRP A 446 -14.71 3.99 29.67
N ILE A 447 -15.84 3.60 29.08
CA ILE A 447 -17.08 4.38 29.08
C ILE A 447 -18.23 3.54 29.63
N LYS A 448 -19.24 4.19 30.22
CA LYS A 448 -20.41 3.54 30.82
C LYS A 448 -21.72 4.23 30.42
N PRO A 449 -22.87 3.54 30.51
CA PRO A 449 -24.16 4.16 30.27
C PRO A 449 -24.36 5.39 31.17
N GLY A 450 -24.79 6.50 30.56
CA GLY A 450 -24.86 7.83 31.20
C GLY A 450 -23.76 8.78 30.75
N ASP A 451 -22.63 8.26 30.25
CA ASP A 451 -21.61 9.09 29.60
C ASP A 451 -22.08 9.56 28.21
N GLN A 452 -21.46 10.62 27.71
CA GLN A 452 -21.62 11.11 26.35
C GLN A 452 -20.28 11.14 25.61
N VAL A 453 -20.25 10.58 24.40
CA VAL A 453 -19.13 10.71 23.47
C VAL A 453 -19.34 11.97 22.65
N MET A 454 -18.45 12.94 22.83
CA MET A 454 -18.44 14.21 22.11
C MET A 454 -17.41 14.17 20.99
N MET A 455 -17.75 14.68 19.81
CA MET A 455 -16.85 14.76 18.67
C MET A 455 -17.13 15.98 17.80
N GLU A 456 -16.11 16.42 17.07
CA GLU A 456 -16.20 17.46 16.05
C GLU A 456 -16.14 16.82 14.66
N VAL A 457 -17.11 17.15 13.80
CA VAL A 457 -17.22 16.62 12.44
C VAL A 457 -17.00 17.73 11.43
N SER A 458 -16.12 17.53 10.47
CA SER A 458 -15.85 18.51 9.40
C SER A 458 -15.60 17.86 8.04
N CYS A 459 -15.68 18.67 6.98
CA CYS A 459 -15.47 18.29 5.58
C CYS A 459 -14.73 19.36 4.76
N GLN A 460 -13.86 20.13 5.42
CA GLN A 460 -13.28 21.35 4.84
C GLN A 460 -12.29 21.09 3.69
N ASP A 461 -11.60 19.95 3.74
CA ASP A 461 -10.61 19.47 2.78
C ASP A 461 -11.17 18.36 1.89
N CYS A 462 -12.49 18.29 1.74
CA CYS A 462 -13.20 17.26 0.99
C CYS A 462 -13.02 15.82 1.53
N TYR A 463 -12.49 15.65 2.74
CA TYR A 463 -12.55 14.40 3.49
C TYR A 463 -13.50 14.53 4.67
N LEU A 464 -14.21 13.46 5.03
CA LEU A 464 -14.92 13.42 6.30
C LEU A 464 -13.89 13.30 7.43
N ARG A 465 -13.87 14.24 8.36
CA ARG A 465 -13.01 14.21 9.54
C ARG A 465 -13.85 14.14 10.80
N ILE A 466 -13.54 13.17 11.66
CA ILE A 466 -14.04 13.09 13.03
C ILE A 466 -12.85 13.33 13.96
N GLN A 467 -12.93 14.41 14.73
CA GLN A 467 -11.83 14.92 15.55
C GLN A 467 -12.32 15.26 16.96
N SER A 468 -11.37 15.62 17.83
CA SER A 468 -11.66 16.13 19.18
C SER A 468 -12.55 15.18 20.01
N ILE A 469 -12.39 13.87 19.81
CA ILE A 469 -13.20 12.86 20.49
C ILE A 469 -12.91 12.93 21.99
N SER A 470 -13.96 13.10 22.79
CA SER A 470 -13.87 13.22 24.25
C SER A 470 -15.09 12.56 24.91
N VAL A 471 -14.94 12.16 26.17
CA VAL A 471 -16.00 11.50 26.94
C VAL A 471 -16.35 12.36 28.16
N PHE A 472 -17.65 12.64 28.35
CA PHE A 472 -18.15 13.39 29.51
C PHE A 472 -19.14 12.54 30.31
N SER A 473 -18.90 12.41 31.61
CA SER A 473 -19.84 11.75 32.52
C SER A 473 -20.86 12.74 33.10
N SER A 474 -22.14 12.37 33.10
CA SER A 474 -23.21 13.15 33.74
C SER A 474 -23.10 13.20 35.28
N ASP A 475 -22.21 12.42 35.89
CA ASP A 475 -21.96 12.42 37.35
C ASP A 475 -21.15 13.66 37.82
N HIS A 476 -20.75 14.55 36.91
CA HIS A 476 -20.07 15.82 37.21
C HIS A 476 -20.94 17.05 36.92
N GLU A 477 -22.20 17.06 37.37
CA GLU A 477 -22.89 18.31 37.70
C GLU A 477 -22.74 18.62 39.19
N MET A 478 -21.74 19.44 39.54
CA MET A 478 -21.69 20.43 40.62
C MET A 478 -20.22 20.69 41.02
N ASP A 479 -19.59 21.73 40.48
CA ASP A 479 -19.23 22.95 41.23
C ASP A 479 -18.42 23.93 40.35
N VAL A 480 -19.12 24.79 39.59
CA VAL A 480 -18.56 26.12 39.23
C VAL A 480 -19.68 27.15 39.38
N GLY A 481 -20.22 27.21 40.59
CA GLY A 481 -20.86 28.42 41.10
C GLY A 481 -19.79 29.30 41.73
N THR A 482 -19.72 30.55 41.30
CA THR A 482 -18.91 31.66 41.87
C THR A 482 -17.44 31.76 41.49
N SER A 483 -17.20 32.38 40.34
CA SER A 483 -16.26 33.50 40.19
C SER A 483 -16.10 33.79 38.71
N PHE A 484 -16.73 34.85 38.19
CA PHE A 484 -16.18 35.78 37.17
C PHE A 484 -17.30 36.73 36.76
N THR A 485 -17.54 37.74 37.60
CA THR A 485 -18.16 38.99 37.15
C THR A 485 -17.08 40.05 36.99
N LYS A 486 -17.11 40.70 35.82
CA LYS A 486 -16.33 41.88 35.35
C LYS A 486 -14.95 41.50 34.79
N SER A 487 -14.56 41.90 33.58
CA SER A 487 -14.86 43.16 32.87
C SER A 487 -14.90 43.00 31.35
N LYS A 488 -15.92 43.60 30.73
CA LYS A 488 -15.84 44.10 29.34
C LYS A 488 -14.90 45.31 29.27
N ASP A 489 -14.36 45.51 28.08
CA ASP A 489 -13.61 46.65 27.55
C ASP A 489 -12.08 46.54 27.59
N LEU A 490 -11.51 46.10 26.46
CA LEU A 490 -10.50 46.87 25.71
C LEU A 490 -10.29 46.28 24.30
N LEU A 491 -10.64 47.10 23.31
CA LEU A 491 -10.33 46.92 21.89
C LEU A 491 -8.84 47.19 21.61
N SER A 492 -8.35 46.52 20.56
CA SER A 492 -7.21 46.84 19.70
C SER A 492 -5.83 46.99 20.34
N LEU A 493 -4.99 45.96 20.20
CA LEU A 493 -3.57 46.15 19.85
C LEU A 493 -3.09 44.89 19.12
N GLY A 494 -3.19 44.92 17.79
CA GLY A 494 -2.51 43.97 16.92
C GLY A 494 -1.01 44.26 16.87
N ASN A 495 -0.25 43.20 16.57
CA ASN A 495 1.15 43.17 16.15
C ASN A 495 2.25 43.21 17.24
N GLU A 496 1.95 43.35 18.53
CA GLU A 496 2.95 43.10 19.61
C GLU A 496 2.84 41.70 20.25
N ALA A 497 1.67 41.06 20.21
CA ALA A 497 1.47 39.72 20.78
C ALA A 497 2.13 38.61 19.95
N GLU A 498 2.15 38.74 18.61
CA GLU A 498 2.83 37.80 17.71
C GLU A 498 4.36 37.91 17.81
N LEU A 499 4.90 39.13 18.00
CA LEU A 499 6.33 39.32 18.20
C LEU A 499 6.79 38.78 19.56
N CYS A 500 5.98 38.92 20.60
CA CYS A 500 6.24 38.33 21.92
C CYS A 500 6.13 36.80 21.91
N SER A 501 5.25 36.21 21.08
CA SER A 501 5.18 34.75 20.86
C SER A 501 6.42 34.24 20.12
N ALA A 502 6.87 34.95 19.07
CA ALA A 502 8.09 34.59 18.34
C ALA A 502 9.36 34.75 19.18
N LEU A 503 9.42 35.75 20.08
CA LEU A 503 10.53 35.96 21.01
C LEU A 503 10.51 35.00 22.20
N ALA A 504 9.32 34.56 22.67
CA ALA A 504 9.18 33.53 23.69
C ALA A 504 9.70 32.16 23.22
N ASN A 505 9.65 31.88 21.90
CA ASN A 505 10.25 30.68 21.32
C ASN A 505 11.78 30.73 21.22
N LEU A 506 12.41 31.89 21.47
CA LEU A 506 13.85 32.08 21.23
C LEU A 506 14.70 32.20 22.50
N GLN A 507 14.11 32.41 23.69
CA GLN A 507 14.89 32.47 24.93
C GLN A 507 14.15 31.87 26.14
N THR A 508 14.82 30.89 26.77
CA THR A 508 14.48 30.09 27.97
C THR A 508 13.59 28.87 27.66
N SER A 509 14.01 27.62 27.93
CA SER A 509 14.37 27.13 29.25
C SER A 509 14.89 25.68 29.22
N THR A 510 15.52 25.30 30.32
CA THR A 510 15.99 23.97 30.75
C THR A 510 15.03 22.80 30.50
N PRO A 511 15.53 21.56 30.28
CA PRO A 511 14.74 20.41 29.86
C PRO A 511 14.04 19.74 31.05
N ASP A 512 12.82 20.17 31.36
CA ASP A 512 11.85 19.33 32.06
C ASP A 512 10.91 18.71 31.00
N SER A 513 11.10 17.40 30.79
CA SER A 513 10.35 16.44 29.94
C SER A 513 9.31 17.01 28.95
N ALA A 514 9.74 17.36 27.73
CA ALA A 514 8.82 17.46 26.59
C ALA A 514 8.31 16.05 26.24
N GLU A 515 6.99 15.89 26.11
CA GLU A 515 6.39 14.65 25.61
C GLU A 515 6.76 14.46 24.13
N GLN A 516 7.41 13.33 23.81
CA GLN A 516 7.79 12.96 22.46
C GLN A 516 6.67 12.17 21.79
N ILE A 517 6.17 12.66 20.66
CA ILE A 517 5.24 11.90 19.80
C ILE A 517 6.06 11.05 18.82
N CYS A 518 5.71 9.78 18.69
CA CYS A 518 6.27 8.83 17.74
C CYS A 518 5.14 8.29 16.87
N VAL A 519 5.13 8.65 15.59
CA VAL A 519 4.17 8.09 14.63
C VAL A 519 4.72 6.77 14.11
N LEU A 520 3.94 5.70 14.27
CA LEU A 520 4.28 4.35 13.84
C LEU A 520 3.21 3.84 12.89
N GLU A 521 3.60 3.05 11.90
CA GLU A 521 2.65 2.34 11.06
C GLU A 521 1.77 1.41 11.90
N SER A 522 0.55 1.15 11.45
CA SER A 522 -0.39 0.27 12.18
C SER A 522 0.17 -1.14 12.40
N THR A 523 1.01 -1.63 11.48
CA THR A 523 1.73 -2.91 11.60
C THR A 523 2.81 -2.88 12.67
N GLU A 524 3.52 -1.76 12.84
CA GLU A 524 4.53 -1.56 13.89
C GLU A 524 3.88 -1.48 15.28
N ILE A 525 2.73 -0.79 15.40
CA ILE A 525 1.95 -0.77 16.65
C ILE A 525 1.43 -2.17 16.99
N ALA A 526 0.89 -2.89 16.01
CA ALA A 526 0.47 -4.28 16.19
C ALA A 526 1.63 -5.19 16.61
N LEU A 527 2.81 -5.00 16.03
CA LEU A 527 4.01 -5.74 16.42
C LEU A 527 4.36 -5.46 17.87
N LEU A 528 4.41 -4.19 18.31
CA LEU A 528 4.66 -3.81 19.70
C LEU A 528 3.69 -4.48 20.68
N ASN A 529 2.40 -4.54 20.32
CA ASN A 529 1.38 -5.22 21.11
C ASN A 529 1.51 -6.76 21.10
N ASN A 530 2.33 -7.35 20.22
CA ASN A 530 2.58 -8.79 20.15
C ASN A 530 3.58 -9.23 21.24
N VAL A 531 3.07 -9.41 22.46
CA VAL A 531 3.89 -9.86 23.61
C VAL A 531 4.57 -11.22 23.36
N PRO A 532 3.91 -12.25 22.78
CA PRO A 532 4.56 -13.54 22.48
C PRO A 532 5.78 -13.42 21.56
N TYR A 533 5.75 -12.54 20.55
CA TYR A 533 6.88 -12.27 19.67
C TYR A 533 8.11 -11.83 20.48
N HIS A 534 7.93 -10.78 21.30
CA HIS A 534 9.02 -10.19 22.08
C HIS A 534 9.57 -11.13 23.16
N GLU A 535 8.70 -11.82 23.90
CA GLU A 535 9.13 -12.81 24.90
C GLU A 535 9.85 -14.01 24.24
N GLY A 536 9.39 -14.42 23.05
CA GLY A 536 10.07 -15.44 22.24
C GLY A 536 11.51 -15.05 21.90
N PHE A 537 11.71 -13.84 21.38
CA PHE A 537 13.04 -13.29 21.09
C PHE A 537 13.92 -13.17 22.33
N LYS A 538 13.39 -12.63 23.43
CA LYS A 538 14.09 -12.54 24.71
C LYS A 538 14.60 -13.90 25.19
N MET A 539 13.75 -14.92 25.17
CA MET A 539 14.13 -16.29 25.56
C MET A 539 15.16 -16.89 24.61
N ALA A 540 15.02 -16.69 23.29
CA ALA A 540 15.94 -17.20 22.29
C ALA A 540 17.33 -16.55 22.41
N MET A 541 17.39 -15.22 22.53
CA MET A 541 18.63 -14.47 22.73
C MET A 541 19.32 -14.90 24.02
N ARG A 542 18.58 -14.99 25.14
CA ARG A 542 19.15 -15.45 26.43
C ARG A 542 19.80 -16.83 26.31
N LYS A 543 19.18 -17.78 25.61
CA LYS A 543 19.75 -19.11 25.38
C LYS A 543 21.07 -19.05 24.61
N VAL A 544 21.11 -18.29 23.51
CA VAL A 544 22.34 -18.14 22.71
C VAL A 544 23.46 -17.51 23.53
N LEU A 545 23.18 -16.38 24.20
CA LEU A 545 24.17 -15.68 25.02
C LEU A 545 24.67 -16.56 26.18
N SER A 546 23.80 -17.34 26.83
CA SER A 546 24.22 -18.28 27.88
C SER A 546 25.06 -19.45 27.37
N SER A 547 24.83 -19.89 26.12
CA SER A 547 25.61 -20.97 25.51
C SER A 547 27.01 -20.54 25.07
N LEU A 548 27.19 -19.25 24.74
CA LEU A 548 28.47 -18.67 24.33
C LEU A 548 29.41 -18.47 25.52
N THR A 549 28.88 -18.32 26.75
CA THR A 549 29.64 -18.31 28.00
C THR A 549 28.87 -18.97 29.15
N PRO A 550 29.13 -20.24 29.48
CA PRO A 550 28.44 -20.96 30.56
C PRO A 550 28.63 -20.36 31.97
N GLU A 551 29.69 -19.58 32.19
CA GLU A 551 30.09 -19.12 33.54
C GLU A 551 29.43 -17.80 34.01
N LYS A 552 28.73 -17.07 33.14
CA LYS A 552 28.37 -15.65 33.41
C LYS A 552 26.91 -15.32 33.75
N LEU A 553 25.97 -16.27 33.66
CA LEU A 553 24.56 -16.01 34.02
C LEU A 553 24.10 -16.68 35.33
N GLY A 554 24.98 -17.47 35.97
CA GLY A 554 24.66 -18.23 37.19
C GLY A 554 24.68 -17.43 38.51
N GLN A 555 25.03 -16.14 38.50
CA GLN A 555 25.10 -15.31 39.71
C GLN A 555 23.89 -14.40 39.94
N ALA A 556 22.78 -14.61 39.21
CA ALA A 556 21.52 -13.89 39.45
C ALA A 556 20.49 -14.69 40.28
N MET A 557 20.83 -15.92 40.73
CA MET A 557 20.01 -16.73 41.63
C MET A 557 20.86 -17.24 42.80
N ASP A 558 21.10 -16.36 43.78
CA ASP A 558 21.24 -16.68 45.21
C ASP A 558 21.97 -15.53 45.94
N THR A 559 21.19 -14.57 46.44
CA THR A 559 21.64 -13.66 47.51
C THR A 559 20.62 -13.62 48.64
N GLN A 560 20.58 -14.70 49.41
CA GLN A 560 20.29 -14.62 50.85
C GLN A 560 21.31 -15.45 51.64
N CYS A 561 21.97 -14.76 52.58
CA CYS A 561 22.77 -15.28 53.70
C CYS A 561 24.16 -15.88 53.38
N GLN A 562 25.23 -15.09 53.56
CA GLN A 562 26.09 -15.14 54.75
C GLN A 562 27.33 -14.23 54.63
N ASN A 563 27.62 -13.50 55.71
CA ASN A 563 28.82 -12.70 55.93
C ASN A 563 30.08 -13.57 56.04
N ASN A 564 31.19 -13.16 55.40
CA ASN A 564 32.48 -12.89 56.05
C ASN A 564 33.60 -12.49 55.07
N GLU A 565 34.21 -11.33 55.38
CA GLU A 565 35.62 -10.92 55.29
C GLU A 565 36.53 -11.15 54.05
N ILE A 566 37.00 -9.99 53.54
CA ILE A 566 38.32 -9.64 52.97
C ILE A 566 38.71 -10.23 51.59
N ASN A 567 38.65 -9.38 50.55
CA ASN A 567 39.85 -8.98 49.80
C ASN A 567 39.55 -7.80 48.84
N CYS A 568 40.23 -6.68 49.04
CA CYS A 568 40.33 -5.61 48.04
C CYS A 568 41.23 -6.08 46.89
N GLY A 569 40.61 -6.62 45.84
CA GLY A 569 41.25 -6.83 44.54
C GLY A 569 40.57 -5.95 43.50
N SER A 570 41.24 -4.87 43.09
CA SER A 570 40.91 -4.10 41.90
C SER A 570 41.14 -4.97 40.66
N GLY A 571 40.10 -5.69 40.24
CA GLY A 571 40.01 -6.34 38.94
C GLY A 571 38.79 -5.79 38.23
N GLN A 572 38.98 -4.83 37.34
CA GLN A 572 37.99 -4.55 36.30
C GLN A 572 37.83 -5.84 35.49
N ASN A 573 36.66 -6.48 35.59
CA ASN A 573 36.30 -7.56 34.68
C ASN A 573 35.98 -6.94 33.30
N ASP A 574 37.03 -6.59 32.55
CA ASP A 574 36.97 -6.20 31.13
C ASP A 574 36.67 -7.43 30.27
N SER A 575 35.45 -7.91 30.39
CA SER A 575 34.86 -8.94 29.54
C SER A 575 34.38 -8.26 28.24
N GLU A 576 34.69 -8.82 27.09
CA GLU A 576 34.24 -8.28 25.80
C GLU A 576 32.71 -8.43 25.64
N PRO A 577 31.98 -7.40 25.15
CA PRO A 577 30.52 -7.49 25.01
C PRO A 577 30.12 -8.39 23.84
N PHE A 578 28.93 -8.97 23.94
CA PHE A 578 28.30 -9.65 22.81
C PHE A 578 27.74 -8.63 21.82
N TYR A 579 28.15 -8.71 20.56
CA TYR A 579 27.61 -7.89 19.48
C TYR A 579 26.31 -8.48 18.94
N VAL A 580 25.22 -7.70 18.92
CA VAL A 580 23.91 -8.10 18.38
C VAL A 580 23.46 -7.09 17.34
N LEU A 581 23.19 -7.54 16.12
CA LEU A 581 22.69 -6.70 15.02
C LEU A 581 21.23 -7.02 14.75
N ASP A 582 20.38 -5.99 14.76
CA ASP A 582 19.01 -6.06 14.28
C ASP A 582 18.88 -5.39 12.92
N VAL A 583 18.52 -6.19 11.91
CA VAL A 583 18.29 -5.78 10.51
C VAL A 583 16.79 -5.78 10.19
N SER A 584 15.93 -5.63 11.20
CA SER A 584 14.49 -5.46 10.99
C SER A 584 14.20 -4.19 10.19
N GLU A 585 13.23 -4.27 9.29
CA GLU A 585 12.70 -3.11 8.59
C GLU A 585 11.70 -2.39 9.51
N GLY A 586 11.76 -1.06 9.56
CA GLY A 586 10.89 -0.25 10.43
C GLY A 586 11.30 -0.21 11.91
N PHE A 587 10.35 0.11 12.79
CA PHE A 587 10.55 0.27 14.23
C PHE A 587 10.67 -1.07 14.97
N SER A 588 11.79 -1.28 15.69
CA SER A 588 12.03 -2.49 16.49
C SER A 588 12.64 -2.18 17.85
N VAL A 589 12.09 -2.83 18.89
CA VAL A 589 12.59 -2.77 20.27
C VAL A 589 13.48 -3.96 20.65
N LEU A 590 13.71 -4.91 19.73
CA LEU A 590 14.58 -6.07 19.94
C LEU A 590 16.02 -5.69 20.37
N PRO A 591 16.65 -4.61 19.86
CA PRO A 591 17.98 -4.19 20.30
C PRO A 591 18.02 -3.84 21.79
N ILE A 592 16.96 -3.21 22.31
CA ILE A 592 16.87 -2.83 23.72
C ILE A 592 16.61 -4.07 24.57
N ILE A 593 15.74 -4.98 24.13
CA ILE A 593 15.55 -6.28 24.79
C ILE A 593 16.88 -7.05 24.86
N ALA A 594 17.68 -7.03 23.80
CA ALA A 594 19.01 -7.66 23.78
C ALA A 594 19.95 -7.02 24.80
N GLY A 595 20.01 -5.69 24.86
CA GLY A 595 20.79 -4.94 25.84
C GLY A 595 20.44 -5.28 27.29
N ALA A 596 19.16 -5.54 27.58
CA ALA A 596 18.68 -5.86 28.92
C ALA A 596 19.07 -7.27 29.41
N LEU A 597 19.62 -8.12 28.52
CA LEU A 597 19.99 -9.51 28.86
C LEU A 597 21.40 -9.66 29.44
N GLY A 598 22.19 -8.59 29.49
CA GLY A 598 23.53 -8.60 30.10
C GLY A 598 24.52 -7.71 29.37
N GLN A 599 25.78 -8.16 29.27
CA GLN A 599 26.84 -7.39 28.62
C GLN A 599 26.76 -7.50 27.08
N VAL A 600 25.78 -6.80 26.51
CA VAL A 600 25.48 -6.79 25.07
C VAL A 600 25.72 -5.38 24.52
N LYS A 601 26.31 -5.30 23.32
CA LYS A 601 26.36 -4.08 22.51
C LYS A 601 25.36 -4.23 21.35
N PRO A 602 24.13 -3.71 21.50
CA PRO A 602 23.07 -3.85 20.50
C PRO A 602 23.16 -2.77 19.40
N TYR A 603 22.84 -3.17 18.18
CA TYR A 603 22.80 -2.32 16.99
C TYR A 603 21.41 -2.38 16.35
N SER A 604 20.85 -1.21 16.03
CA SER A 604 19.56 -1.05 15.35
C SER A 604 19.76 -0.50 13.94
N SER A 605 18.95 -0.97 12.99
CA SER A 605 18.93 -0.50 11.60
C SER A 605 17.82 0.54 11.31
N VAL A 606 17.26 1.22 12.32
CA VAL A 606 16.20 2.22 12.07
C VAL A 606 16.68 3.41 11.23
N GLU A 607 15.91 3.73 10.19
CA GLU A 607 16.19 4.85 9.28
C GLU A 607 15.64 6.19 9.79
N LYS A 608 14.38 6.22 10.22
CA LYS A 608 13.69 7.47 10.60
C LYS A 608 14.28 8.07 11.87
N ASP A 609 14.58 9.38 11.85
CA ASP A 609 15.12 10.09 13.02
C ASP A 609 14.17 10.06 14.22
N GLN A 610 12.86 10.13 13.98
CA GLN A 610 11.85 9.99 15.03
C GLN A 610 11.96 8.64 15.76
N HIS A 611 12.19 7.54 15.02
CA HIS A 611 12.38 6.21 15.60
C HIS A 611 13.64 6.16 16.47
N ARG A 612 14.74 6.79 16.01
CA ARG A 612 16.01 6.85 16.76
C ARG A 612 15.83 7.57 18.10
N ILE A 613 15.22 8.76 18.08
CA ILE A 613 14.93 9.55 19.28
C ILE A 613 14.08 8.74 20.25
N THR A 614 13.05 8.06 19.76
CA THR A 614 12.19 7.21 20.58
C THR A 614 12.94 6.04 21.21
N LEU A 615 13.80 5.34 20.45
CA LEU A 615 14.62 4.24 20.98
C LEU A 615 15.65 4.71 22.01
N ASP A 616 16.21 5.91 21.85
CA ASP A 616 17.09 6.53 22.86
C ASP A 616 16.32 6.79 24.16
N LEU A 617 15.12 7.36 24.09
CA LEU A 617 14.26 7.59 25.27
C LEU A 617 13.87 6.28 25.98
N ILE A 618 13.54 5.24 25.20
CA ILE A 618 13.26 3.91 25.76
C ILE A 618 14.53 3.34 26.41
N SER A 619 15.70 3.51 25.80
CA SER A 619 16.98 3.05 26.38
C SER A 619 17.29 3.76 27.71
N GLU A 620 17.08 5.07 27.79
CA GLU A 620 17.25 5.85 29.03
C GLU A 620 16.29 5.37 30.13
N ALA A 621 15.02 5.11 29.79
CA ALA A 621 14.02 4.59 30.72
C ALA A 621 14.36 3.20 31.28
N ASN A 622 15.13 2.41 30.52
CA ASN A 622 15.61 1.08 30.90
C ASN A 622 17.02 1.10 31.51
N HIS A 623 17.51 2.28 31.94
CA HIS A 623 18.78 2.48 32.63
C HIS A 623 20.02 2.13 31.79
N PHE A 624 19.94 2.26 30.48
CA PHE A 624 21.10 2.03 29.62
C PHE A 624 22.02 3.25 29.65
N PRO A 625 23.34 3.08 29.81
CA PRO A 625 24.29 4.16 29.61
C PRO A 625 24.12 4.78 28.22
N LYS A 626 24.40 6.09 28.10
CA LYS A 626 24.45 6.75 26.80
C LYS A 626 25.39 6.00 25.86
N GLU A 627 25.02 5.91 24.58
CA GLU A 627 25.74 5.17 23.55
C GLU A 627 25.71 3.64 23.71
N THR A 628 24.88 3.06 24.59
CA THR A 628 24.74 1.59 24.65
C THR A 628 24.12 1.04 23.36
N LEU A 629 23.02 1.65 22.93
CA LEU A 629 22.40 1.39 21.63
C LEU A 629 23.14 2.15 20.54
N GLU A 630 23.49 1.45 19.46
CA GLU A 630 24.07 2.05 18.26
C GLU A 630 23.09 2.00 17.10
N PHE A 631 23.11 3.04 16.27
CA PHE A 631 22.34 3.09 15.03
C PHE A 631 23.25 2.78 13.86
N TRP A 632 23.13 1.57 13.34
CA TRP A 632 24.08 0.97 12.40
C TRP A 632 24.20 1.77 11.09
N LEU A 633 23.08 2.26 10.55
CA LEU A 633 23.05 3.02 9.30
C LEU A 633 23.82 4.35 9.35
N LYS A 634 24.18 4.88 10.53
CA LYS A 634 25.07 6.05 10.62
C LYS A 634 26.52 5.74 10.25
N HIS A 635 26.89 4.46 10.27
CA HIS A 635 28.26 3.98 10.08
C HIS A 635 28.50 3.38 8.70
N VAL A 636 27.49 3.40 7.82
CA VAL A 636 27.55 2.81 6.47
C VAL A 636 27.39 3.91 5.43
N GLU A 637 28.37 4.04 4.51
CA GLU A 637 28.35 5.05 3.43
C GLU A 637 27.44 4.64 2.25
N ASP A 638 27.04 3.37 2.19
CA ASP A 638 26.27 2.75 1.11
C ASP A 638 25.16 1.84 1.68
N GLU A 639 23.90 2.11 1.33
CA GLU A 639 22.74 1.32 1.77
C GLU A 639 22.83 -0.16 1.33
N SER A 640 23.58 -0.49 0.28
CA SER A 640 23.81 -1.87 -0.14
C SER A 640 24.74 -2.66 0.81
N ALA A 641 25.36 -1.99 1.79
CA ALA A 641 26.43 -2.55 2.62
C ALA A 641 26.05 -2.70 4.11
N VAL A 642 24.75 -2.87 4.43
CA VAL A 642 24.24 -3.04 5.80
C VAL A 642 24.84 -4.27 6.51
N LEU A 643 25.23 -5.33 5.81
CA LEU A 643 25.81 -6.51 6.43
C LEU A 643 27.34 -6.48 6.41
N GLN A 644 27.94 -5.89 7.45
CA GLN A 644 29.40 -5.90 7.67
C GLN A 644 29.74 -6.34 9.10
N ARG A 645 31.04 -6.50 9.38
CA ARG A 645 31.52 -6.80 10.74
C ARG A 645 31.33 -5.59 11.66
N PRO A 646 31.01 -5.78 12.96
CA PRO A 646 30.83 -4.66 13.90
C PRO A 646 32.11 -3.85 14.08
N LYS A 647 33.27 -4.51 13.97
CA LYS A 647 34.62 -3.93 13.92
C LYS A 647 35.48 -4.83 13.03
N SER A 648 36.60 -4.32 12.52
CA SER A 648 37.48 -5.03 11.60
C SER A 648 37.89 -6.44 12.09
N ASP A 649 38.11 -6.58 13.40
CA ASP A 649 38.54 -7.82 14.07
C ASP A 649 37.42 -8.58 14.80
N LYS A 650 36.16 -8.09 14.76
CA LYS A 650 35.04 -8.66 15.54
C LYS A 650 33.97 -9.30 14.66
N LEU A 651 33.17 -10.17 15.26
CA LEU A 651 32.07 -10.89 14.62
C LEU A 651 30.80 -10.80 15.48
N TRP A 652 29.64 -10.96 14.84
CA TRP A 652 28.35 -10.88 15.51
C TRP A 652 28.06 -12.15 16.33
N SER A 653 27.45 -11.96 17.51
CA SER A 653 26.91 -13.05 18.32
C SER A 653 25.54 -13.48 17.81
N ILE A 654 24.71 -12.49 17.47
CA ILE A 654 23.36 -12.67 16.95
C ILE A 654 23.15 -11.66 15.82
N ILE A 655 22.57 -12.12 14.72
CA ILE A 655 22.04 -11.26 13.65
C ILE A 655 20.55 -11.58 13.52
N ILE A 656 19.70 -10.58 13.62
CA ILE A 656 18.25 -10.71 13.45
C ILE A 656 17.91 -10.19 12.06
N LEU A 657 17.24 -11.02 11.27
CA LEU A 657 16.78 -10.69 9.92
C LEU A 657 15.25 -10.70 9.91
N ASP A 658 14.66 -9.72 9.25
CA ASP A 658 13.26 -9.80 8.88
C ASP A 658 13.10 -10.70 7.65
N VAL A 659 12.19 -11.67 7.73
CA VAL A 659 12.04 -12.71 6.69
C VAL A 659 10.69 -12.63 6.01
N ILE A 660 9.67 -12.10 6.68
CA ILE A 660 8.28 -12.13 6.21
C ILE A 660 7.77 -10.70 6.16
N GLU A 661 7.37 -10.27 4.97
CA GLU A 661 6.74 -8.97 4.77
C GLU A 661 5.37 -8.91 5.46
N PRO A 662 4.87 -7.72 5.84
CA PRO A 662 3.50 -7.54 6.31
C PRO A 662 2.43 -8.05 5.33
N SER A 663 2.78 -8.16 4.04
CA SER A 663 1.95 -8.75 2.97
C SER A 663 1.69 -10.26 3.16
N GLY A 664 2.53 -10.94 3.95
CA GLY A 664 2.56 -12.40 4.10
C GLY A 664 3.53 -13.10 3.15
N LEU A 665 4.27 -12.36 2.30
CA LEU A 665 5.29 -12.89 1.40
C LEU A 665 6.65 -13.00 2.09
N ILE A 666 7.56 -13.76 1.47
CA ILE A 666 8.96 -13.83 1.89
C ILE A 666 9.67 -12.59 1.36
N GLN A 667 10.46 -11.92 2.21
CA GLN A 667 11.26 -10.77 1.80
C GLN A 667 12.20 -11.09 0.62
N GLN A 668 12.34 -10.15 -0.29
CA GLN A 668 13.32 -10.24 -1.38
C GLN A 668 14.75 -10.31 -0.84
N GLU A 669 15.62 -11.01 -1.56
CA GLU A 669 17.06 -11.15 -1.25
C GLU A 669 17.39 -11.76 0.13
N ILE A 670 16.41 -12.30 0.86
CA ILE A 670 16.63 -12.81 2.22
C ILE A 670 17.66 -13.94 2.28
N MET A 671 17.75 -14.76 1.23
CA MET A 671 18.73 -15.84 1.15
C MET A 671 20.16 -15.32 0.97
N GLU A 672 20.32 -14.21 0.25
CA GLU A 672 21.61 -13.51 0.12
C GLU A 672 21.98 -12.86 1.46
N LYS A 673 21.06 -12.11 2.07
CA LYS A 673 21.24 -11.52 3.40
C LYS A 673 21.63 -12.59 4.44
N ALA A 674 20.99 -13.77 4.41
CA ALA A 674 21.33 -14.89 5.30
C ALA A 674 22.73 -15.47 5.02
N ALA A 675 23.10 -15.64 3.74
CA ALA A 675 24.42 -16.15 3.36
C ALA A 675 25.56 -15.21 3.78
N ILE A 676 25.39 -13.89 3.59
CA ILE A 676 26.36 -12.88 4.05
C ILE A 676 26.42 -12.88 5.58
N SER A 677 25.26 -12.82 6.24
CA SER A 677 25.15 -12.86 7.71
C SER A 677 25.90 -14.05 8.31
N ARG A 678 25.83 -15.21 7.66
CA ARG A 678 26.51 -16.43 8.11
C ARG A 678 28.03 -16.29 8.16
N CYS A 679 28.62 -15.50 7.25
CA CYS A 679 30.05 -15.20 7.19
C CYS A 679 30.51 -14.19 8.26
N LEU A 680 29.56 -13.49 8.89
CA LEU A 680 29.82 -12.44 9.86
C LEU A 680 29.60 -12.88 11.32
N LEU A 681 29.19 -14.13 11.55
CA LEU A 681 28.94 -14.69 12.88
C LEU A 681 30.21 -15.26 13.54
N GLN A 682 30.32 -15.05 14.85
CA GLN A 682 31.34 -15.72 15.68
C GLN A 682 31.04 -17.22 15.83
N SER A 683 32.00 -17.98 16.36
CA SER A 683 31.78 -19.40 16.68
C SER A 683 30.62 -19.56 17.68
N GLY A 684 29.61 -20.33 17.30
CA GLY A 684 28.39 -20.54 18.10
C GLY A 684 27.32 -19.44 17.93
N GLY A 685 27.62 -18.36 17.20
CA GLY A 685 26.67 -17.30 16.89
C GLY A 685 25.49 -17.79 16.03
N LYS A 686 24.38 -17.03 16.04
CA LYS A 686 23.11 -17.43 15.42
C LYS A 686 22.48 -16.32 14.59
N ILE A 687 21.86 -16.71 13.48
CA ILE A 687 20.89 -15.90 12.74
C ILE A 687 19.51 -16.18 13.34
N PHE A 688 18.71 -15.14 13.57
CA PHE A 688 17.30 -15.26 13.91
C PHE A 688 16.41 -14.71 12.80
N PRO A 689 15.36 -15.45 12.40
CA PRO A 689 15.10 -16.86 12.74
C PRO A 689 16.17 -17.81 12.16
N GLN A 690 16.42 -18.96 12.80
CA GLN A 690 17.40 -19.94 12.26
C GLN A 690 16.87 -20.66 11.02
N TYR A 691 15.56 -20.92 10.99
CA TYR A 691 14.84 -21.45 9.85
C TYR A 691 13.38 -20.99 9.89
N VAL A 692 12.71 -21.04 8.75
CA VAL A 692 11.28 -20.72 8.56
C VAL A 692 10.60 -21.93 7.92
N LEU A 693 9.39 -22.25 8.38
CA LEU A 693 8.52 -23.27 7.80
C LEU A 693 7.29 -22.59 7.21
N MET A 694 7.06 -22.77 5.92
CA MET A 694 5.86 -22.30 5.24
C MET A 694 4.83 -23.43 5.23
N PHE A 695 3.62 -23.14 5.70
CA PHE A 695 2.51 -24.09 5.71
C PHE A 695 1.44 -23.70 4.69
N GLY A 696 0.77 -24.70 4.14
CA GLY A 696 -0.37 -24.53 3.24
C GLY A 696 -1.58 -25.31 3.73
N LEU A 697 -2.76 -24.78 3.44
CA LEU A 697 -4.04 -25.40 3.73
C LEU A 697 -4.89 -25.34 2.46
N LEU A 698 -5.37 -26.49 1.97
CA LEU A 698 -6.35 -26.49 0.88
C LEU A 698 -7.69 -26.04 1.42
N VAL A 699 -8.31 -25.05 0.78
CA VAL A 699 -9.59 -24.49 1.19
C VAL A 699 -10.55 -24.36 0.00
N GLU A 700 -11.85 -24.45 0.28
CA GLU A 700 -12.92 -24.02 -0.62
C GLU A 700 -13.40 -22.64 -0.13
N SER A 701 -13.25 -21.58 -0.94
CA SER A 701 -13.70 -20.23 -0.58
C SER A 701 -14.33 -19.53 -1.79
N GLN A 702 -15.65 -19.38 -1.76
CA GLN A 702 -16.37 -18.61 -2.78
C GLN A 702 -15.99 -17.13 -2.73
N THR A 703 -15.75 -16.60 -1.53
CA THR A 703 -15.29 -15.23 -1.30
C THR A 703 -14.00 -14.93 -2.07
N LEU A 704 -12.96 -15.75 -1.93
CA LEU A 704 -11.71 -15.51 -2.66
C LEU A 704 -11.89 -15.59 -4.18
N VAL A 705 -12.77 -16.47 -4.65
CA VAL A 705 -13.09 -16.60 -6.08
C VAL A 705 -13.76 -15.32 -6.59
N GLU A 706 -14.73 -14.78 -5.86
CA GLU A 706 -15.45 -13.55 -6.24
C GLU A 706 -14.59 -12.29 -6.09
N GLU A 707 -13.72 -12.24 -5.09
CA GLU A 707 -12.82 -11.09 -4.91
C GLU A 707 -11.66 -11.10 -5.91
N SER A 708 -11.35 -12.24 -6.52
CA SER A 708 -10.23 -12.35 -7.47
C SER A 708 -10.69 -12.31 -8.93
N ALA A 709 -11.98 -12.55 -9.21
CA ALA A 709 -12.49 -12.75 -10.56
C ALA A 709 -13.98 -12.42 -10.67
N VAL A 710 -14.39 -11.81 -11.79
CA VAL A 710 -15.81 -11.62 -12.11
C VAL A 710 -16.42 -12.94 -12.59
N GLN A 711 -17.51 -13.36 -11.95
CA GLN A 711 -18.15 -14.65 -12.13
C GLN A 711 -19.21 -14.62 -13.24
N GLY A 712 -18.76 -14.74 -14.48
CA GLY A 712 -19.64 -14.78 -15.66
C GLY A 712 -20.30 -13.44 -15.96
N ALA A 713 -21.27 -13.45 -16.88
CA ALA A 713 -21.98 -12.24 -17.32
C ALA A 713 -23.30 -11.98 -16.54
N GLU A 714 -23.78 -12.95 -15.75
CA GLU A 714 -25.04 -12.80 -15.01
C GLU A 714 -24.93 -11.74 -13.92
N ARG A 715 -23.80 -11.70 -13.21
CA ARG A 715 -23.48 -10.71 -12.16
C ARG A 715 -23.49 -9.26 -12.69
N THR A 716 -23.11 -9.10 -13.96
CA THR A 716 -23.07 -7.83 -14.70
C THR A 716 -24.30 -7.63 -15.60
N LEU A 717 -25.43 -8.28 -15.28
CA LEU A 717 -26.72 -8.14 -15.96
C LEU A 717 -26.68 -8.40 -17.48
N GLY A 718 -25.83 -9.34 -17.88
CA GLY A 718 -25.65 -9.83 -19.24
C GLY A 718 -24.54 -9.14 -20.03
N PHE A 719 -23.82 -8.17 -19.45
CA PHE A 719 -22.70 -7.52 -20.13
C PHE A 719 -21.44 -8.38 -20.11
N ASN A 720 -20.77 -8.44 -21.26
CA ASN A 720 -19.53 -9.18 -21.44
C ASN A 720 -18.33 -8.38 -20.89
N ILE A 721 -18.17 -8.39 -19.57
CA ILE A 721 -17.09 -7.67 -18.85
C ILE A 721 -16.02 -8.65 -18.36
N ALA A 722 -16.45 -9.79 -17.82
CA ALA A 722 -15.57 -10.77 -17.18
C ALA A 722 -14.35 -11.16 -18.03
N PRO A 723 -14.45 -11.47 -19.34
CA PRO A 723 -13.29 -11.89 -20.14
C PRO A 723 -12.19 -10.82 -20.30
N PHE A 724 -12.50 -9.56 -20.03
CA PHE A 724 -11.56 -8.44 -20.13
C PHE A 724 -10.90 -8.18 -18.78
N ILE A 725 -11.70 -7.91 -17.75
CA ILE A 725 -11.15 -7.61 -16.42
C ILE A 725 -10.47 -8.82 -15.77
N ASN A 726 -10.92 -10.04 -16.09
CA ASN A 726 -10.29 -11.27 -15.62
C ASN A 726 -8.90 -11.54 -16.23
N GLN A 727 -8.43 -10.72 -17.17
CA GLN A 727 -7.02 -10.77 -17.55
C GLN A 727 -6.13 -10.27 -16.42
N PHE A 728 -6.65 -9.39 -15.55
CA PHE A 728 -5.93 -8.79 -14.42
C PHE A 728 -6.15 -9.56 -13.10
N GLN A 729 -6.55 -10.83 -13.17
CA GLN A 729 -6.62 -11.70 -11.98
C GLN A 729 -5.25 -11.89 -11.37
N VAL A 730 -5.22 -12.10 -10.06
CA VAL A 730 -3.97 -12.28 -9.31
C VAL A 730 -3.96 -13.66 -8.67
N PRO A 731 -2.89 -14.46 -8.87
CA PRO A 731 -2.82 -15.84 -8.38
C PRO A 731 -2.52 -15.92 -6.87
N ILE A 732 -1.87 -14.90 -6.31
CA ILE A 732 -1.47 -14.85 -4.90
C ILE A 732 -2.08 -13.60 -4.27
N ARG A 733 -3.05 -13.81 -3.39
CA ARG A 733 -3.65 -12.74 -2.59
C ARG A 733 -2.81 -12.51 -1.34
N VAL A 734 -2.50 -11.26 -1.07
CA VAL A 734 -1.73 -10.77 0.08
C VAL A 734 -2.63 -9.95 1.00
N PHE A 735 -2.13 -9.61 2.20
CA PHE A 735 -2.88 -8.84 3.21
C PHE A 735 -4.23 -9.48 3.61
N LEU A 736 -4.28 -10.82 3.62
CA LEU A 736 -5.47 -11.56 4.04
C LEU A 736 -5.40 -11.90 5.52
N ASP A 737 -6.46 -11.60 6.26
CA ASP A 737 -6.67 -12.20 7.57
C ASP A 737 -7.36 -13.57 7.42
N LEU A 738 -6.58 -14.64 7.58
CA LEU A 738 -7.09 -16.01 7.47
C LEU A 738 -8.05 -16.40 8.62
N SER A 739 -8.05 -15.68 9.74
CA SER A 739 -8.90 -15.98 10.90
C SER A 739 -10.37 -15.63 10.67
N SER A 740 -10.63 -14.64 9.81
CA SER A 740 -11.97 -14.19 9.45
C SER A 740 -12.39 -14.57 8.03
N LEU A 741 -11.49 -15.17 7.24
CA LEU A 741 -11.74 -15.57 5.88
C LEU A 741 -12.84 -16.66 5.80
N PRO A 742 -13.98 -16.40 5.11
CA PRO A 742 -15.00 -17.42 4.89
C PRO A 742 -14.46 -18.52 3.96
N CYS A 743 -14.12 -19.66 4.54
CA CYS A 743 -13.61 -20.80 3.79
C CYS A 743 -13.88 -22.14 4.51
N ILE A 744 -13.85 -23.23 3.75
CA ILE A 744 -14.00 -24.59 4.26
C ILE A 744 -12.67 -25.32 4.06
N PRO A 745 -11.99 -25.78 5.14
CA PRO A 745 -10.76 -26.53 5.01
C PRO A 745 -11.01 -27.90 4.36
N LEU A 746 -10.22 -28.22 3.34
CA LEU A 746 -10.26 -29.46 2.57
C LEU A 746 -9.09 -30.40 2.90
N SER A 747 -8.06 -29.91 3.59
CA SER A 747 -6.92 -30.69 4.07
C SER A 747 -6.58 -30.31 5.52
N GLN A 748 -5.63 -31.03 6.12
CA GLN A 748 -4.87 -30.50 7.26
C GLN A 748 -3.77 -29.56 6.75
N PRO A 749 -3.24 -28.65 7.59
CA PRO A 749 -2.05 -27.87 7.26
C PRO A 749 -0.89 -28.79 6.92
N VAL A 750 -0.18 -28.48 5.84
CA VAL A 750 0.99 -29.24 5.38
C VAL A 750 2.18 -28.31 5.19
N GLU A 751 3.37 -28.75 5.58
CA GLU A 751 4.61 -28.02 5.34
C GLU A 751 4.92 -28.03 3.83
N LEU A 752 4.92 -26.84 3.23
CA LEU A 752 5.18 -26.62 1.81
C LEU A 752 6.67 -26.38 1.55
N LEU A 753 7.29 -25.52 2.35
CA LEU A 753 8.67 -25.07 2.16
C LEU A 753 9.36 -24.92 3.51
N ARG A 754 10.66 -25.20 3.52
CA ARG A 754 11.54 -24.93 4.65
C ARG A 754 12.71 -24.09 4.13
N LEU A 755 12.94 -22.95 4.79
CA LEU A 755 14.09 -22.09 4.55
C LEU A 755 15.01 -22.17 5.77
N ASP A 756 16.22 -22.69 5.61
CA ASP A 756 17.25 -22.74 6.65
C ASP A 756 18.25 -21.60 6.41
N LEU A 757 18.20 -20.58 7.28
CA LEU A 757 19.03 -19.37 7.17
C LEU A 757 20.44 -19.63 7.72
N MET A 758 20.59 -20.56 8.66
CA MET A 758 21.90 -20.96 9.19
C MET A 758 22.68 -21.85 8.23
N THR A 759 21.97 -22.63 7.40
CA THR A 759 22.56 -23.69 6.59
C THR A 759 22.04 -23.63 5.14
N PRO A 760 22.57 -22.71 4.31
CA PRO A 760 22.01 -22.43 2.98
C PRO A 760 21.88 -23.65 2.05
N TYR A 761 22.76 -24.64 2.16
CA TYR A 761 22.76 -25.85 1.32
C TYR A 761 21.66 -26.87 1.68
N LEU A 762 20.93 -26.68 2.78
CA LEU A 762 19.75 -27.50 3.11
C LEU A 762 18.49 -27.04 2.37
N ASN A 763 18.53 -25.88 1.72
CA ASN A 763 17.39 -25.31 1.01
C ASN A 763 17.17 -26.04 -0.31
N THR A 764 15.98 -26.60 -0.49
CA THR A 764 15.56 -27.28 -1.72
C THR A 764 14.85 -26.31 -2.65
N SER A 765 15.28 -26.22 -3.90
CA SER A 765 14.59 -25.44 -4.94
C SER A 765 13.36 -26.14 -5.52
N ASN A 766 13.29 -27.47 -5.42
CA ASN A 766 12.17 -28.29 -5.89
C ASN A 766 11.72 -29.25 -4.78
N ARG A 767 10.41 -29.30 -4.52
CA ARG A 767 9.83 -30.18 -3.50
C ARG A 767 8.43 -30.65 -3.93
N GLU A 768 8.22 -31.97 -3.89
CA GLU A 768 6.88 -32.55 -4.02
C GLU A 768 6.24 -32.71 -2.63
N VAL A 769 5.00 -32.24 -2.48
CA VAL A 769 4.25 -32.32 -1.22
C VAL A 769 2.96 -33.10 -1.42
N LYS A 770 2.78 -34.18 -0.65
CA LYS A 770 1.56 -35.01 -0.68
C LYS A 770 0.59 -34.57 0.41
N GLY A 771 -0.47 -33.85 0.02
CA GLY A 771 -1.56 -33.47 0.92
C GLY A 771 -2.66 -34.53 1.02
N GLN A 772 -3.07 -34.90 2.24
CA GLN A 772 -4.21 -35.80 2.45
C GLN A 772 -5.50 -35.00 2.52
N ARG A 773 -6.43 -35.27 1.58
CA ARG A 773 -7.75 -34.65 1.57
C ARG A 773 -8.59 -35.18 2.73
N LEU A 774 -9.26 -34.28 3.46
CA LEU A 774 -10.25 -34.65 4.46
C LEU A 774 -11.45 -35.32 3.76
N LYS A 775 -11.93 -36.44 4.30
CA LYS A 775 -13.17 -37.07 3.80
C LYS A 775 -14.33 -36.16 4.20
N LYS A 776 -15.15 -35.76 3.21
CA LYS A 776 -16.41 -35.01 3.42
C LYS A 776 -17.35 -35.80 4.31
#